data_AF-A0A318YFM8-F1
#
_entry.id   AF-A0A318YFM8-F1
#
_cell.length_a   1.000
_cell.length_b   1.000
_cell.length_c   1.000
_cell.angle_alpha   90.00
_cell.angle_beta   90.00
_cell.angle_gamma   90.00
#
_symmetry.space_group_name_H-M   'P 1'
#
loop_
_entity.id
_entity.type
_entity.pdbx_description
1 polymer ?
#
loop_
_entity_poly.entity_id
_entity_poly.type
_entity_poly.pdbx_seq_one_letter_code
_entity_poly.pdbx_strand_id
1 'polypeptide(L)'
;CPDACSASDDPFNWMTYHSTSRVAACDEPMLLDFAIFNPLNGSQTHSTIYACTTDSSTNSTLSRRSEGGGNVTRLSVDLEFGAWGLASKPADSQLSGALADIETYMVAGHQKNSLFGLSGNTAVGIYIGGRLDSSTTATNIIQEMLDQVSTHGVLEQMAMQYCGSTANYVAGVAVNTNGDLSAVQELVKTWTNGDCVSGFGSRTTVPTTLITVSTSDKDDGTVAARSLSGTLQSRADSCSTVQVVSGDSCATLVTECGITSTEFYEYNTASDLCSTLAVGQYVCCSSGDLPDLSPYSNGTCYTYLVESGDSCSSIAAAYSLSLDDIESYNNHTWGWLGCDDLQAGENICRSSGDPPFPAPVTGTTCGPQVPGTTANGTDYSEWATLNPCTLNACCDVWGQCGTTPEFCTITESTTGNPGTAEANTNGCISNCGTDIINNSTAPDEFFSIGYFEAFNVERTCLKMNAYMIDTSKYTHVIYAFGTINADYSITINETTQFEQFLNLTNVKKIVSFGGWTFSTDTDTYTIFREGVTANNRATLAKSISDFVSQYDLDGVDFDWEYPGEPDIPGIPAGNSDDGTNYVAFLKEVRSAIGTSKTLSIAMPASYWYLKGFPVSKINSVVDFVVFMTYDLHGQWDYGNTSSDDGCEDGNCLRSHVNLTETGYALSMVTKAGMDTNKLMVGVASYG
;
A
#
# COMPACT_ATOMS: atom_id res chain seq x y z
N CYS A 1 0.39 -9.65 -7.15
CA CYS A 1 -0.31 -8.78 -8.11
C CYS A 1 -1.48 -8.08 -7.42
N PRO A 2 -1.92 -6.90 -7.91
CA PRO A 2 -3.07 -6.20 -7.36
C PRO A 2 -4.39 -6.91 -7.68
N ASP A 3 -5.50 -6.42 -7.11
CA ASP A 3 -6.84 -6.91 -7.45
C ASP A 3 -7.21 -6.61 -8.92
N ALA A 4 -8.19 -7.35 -9.44
CA ALA A 4 -8.64 -7.21 -10.81
C ALA A 4 -9.29 -5.83 -11.08
N CYS A 5 -9.10 -5.29 -12.29
CA CYS A 5 -9.68 -3.99 -12.70
C CYS A 5 -11.22 -3.96 -12.65
N SER A 6 -11.88 -5.12 -12.62
CA SER A 6 -13.34 -5.22 -12.43
C SER A 6 -13.82 -4.83 -11.03
N ALA A 7 -12.90 -4.68 -10.06
CA ALA A 7 -13.22 -4.23 -8.71
C ALA A 7 -13.60 -2.74 -8.65
N SER A 8 -13.05 -1.91 -9.54
CA SER A 8 -13.39 -0.48 -9.64
C SER A 8 -13.04 0.09 -11.02
N ASP A 9 -13.96 0.87 -11.57
CA ASP A 9 -13.77 1.61 -12.83
C ASP A 9 -12.91 2.86 -12.66
N ASP A 10 -12.74 3.35 -11.43
CA ASP A 10 -11.94 4.54 -11.10
C ASP A 10 -10.52 4.11 -10.66
N PRO A 11 -9.46 4.51 -11.40
CA PRO A 11 -8.09 4.14 -11.10
C PRO A 11 -7.62 4.54 -9.70
N PHE A 12 -8.15 5.63 -9.14
CA PHE A 12 -7.74 6.06 -7.79
C PHE A 12 -8.23 5.13 -6.68
N ASN A 13 -9.07 4.14 -7.00
CA ASN A 13 -9.45 3.05 -6.09
C ASN A 13 -8.65 1.76 -6.32
N TRP A 14 -7.72 1.73 -7.28
CA TRP A 14 -6.84 0.59 -7.50
C TRP A 14 -5.73 0.54 -6.44
N MET A 15 -5.05 -0.60 -6.35
CA MET A 15 -3.95 -0.79 -5.40
C MET A 15 -2.77 0.11 -5.79
N THR A 16 -2.12 0.72 -4.81
CA THR A 16 -0.99 1.62 -5.06
C THR A 16 0.36 0.94 -4.90
N TYR A 17 1.28 1.31 -5.79
CA TYR A 17 2.69 0.96 -5.77
C TYR A 17 3.53 2.22 -5.72
N HIS A 18 4.63 2.18 -4.98
CA HIS A 18 5.52 3.35 -4.81
C HIS A 18 6.79 3.31 -5.67
N SER A 19 6.94 2.31 -6.53
CA SER A 19 8.06 2.21 -7.47
C SER A 19 7.72 1.32 -8.66
N THR A 20 8.36 1.59 -9.79
CA THR A 20 8.25 0.77 -11.01
C THR A 20 8.81 -0.64 -10.82
N SER A 21 9.80 -0.83 -9.93
CA SER A 21 10.35 -2.15 -9.61
C SER A 21 9.34 -3.04 -8.88
N ARG A 22 8.52 -2.48 -7.97
CA ARG A 22 7.46 -3.25 -7.30
C ARG A 22 6.30 -3.58 -8.24
N VAL A 23 5.98 -2.69 -9.18
CA VAL A 23 5.01 -2.97 -10.25
C VAL A 23 5.52 -4.14 -11.11
N ALA A 24 6.79 -4.09 -11.54
CA ALA A 24 7.39 -5.13 -12.39
C ALA A 24 7.52 -6.52 -11.71
N ALA A 25 7.36 -6.61 -10.39
CA ALA A 25 7.36 -7.89 -9.66
C ALA A 25 6.06 -8.70 -9.87
N CYS A 26 4.99 -8.07 -10.37
CA CYS A 26 3.79 -8.77 -10.78
C CYS A 26 3.95 -9.33 -12.21
N ASP A 27 3.70 -10.62 -12.38
CA ASP A 27 3.79 -11.34 -13.66
C ASP A 27 2.48 -11.35 -14.46
N GLU A 28 1.39 -10.82 -13.89
CA GLU A 28 0.11 -10.64 -14.56
C GLU A 28 0.06 -9.29 -15.33
N PRO A 29 -0.68 -9.21 -16.45
CA PRO A 29 -0.92 -7.94 -17.11
C PRO A 29 -1.71 -6.97 -16.23
N MET A 30 -1.37 -5.69 -16.31
CA MET A 30 -1.94 -4.64 -15.48
C MET A 30 -2.27 -3.38 -16.28
N LEU A 31 -3.30 -2.66 -15.85
CA LEU A 31 -3.52 -1.26 -16.18
C LEU A 31 -2.96 -0.37 -15.06
N LEU A 32 -2.39 0.77 -15.45
CA LEU A 32 -1.71 1.69 -14.55
C LEU A 32 -2.19 3.14 -14.77
N ASP A 33 -2.26 3.91 -13.68
CA ASP A 33 -2.50 5.36 -13.68
C ASP A 33 -1.59 6.05 -12.65
N PHE A 34 -1.07 7.23 -12.99
CA PHE A 34 -0.12 7.99 -12.17
C PHE A 34 0.05 9.42 -12.70
N ALA A 35 0.65 10.31 -11.90
CA ALA A 35 0.96 11.67 -12.31
C ALA A 35 1.90 11.71 -13.53
N ILE A 36 1.46 12.32 -14.63
CA ILE A 36 2.19 12.36 -15.91
C ILE A 36 3.45 13.23 -15.81
N PHE A 37 3.39 14.30 -15.02
CA PHE A 37 4.45 15.30 -14.94
C PHE A 37 5.59 14.94 -13.97
N ASN A 38 5.40 13.90 -13.16
CA ASN A 38 6.38 13.44 -12.17
C ASN A 38 7.20 12.28 -12.76
N PRO A 39 8.49 12.48 -13.06
CA PRO A 39 9.31 11.44 -13.67
C PRO A 39 9.36 10.17 -12.81
N LEU A 40 9.00 9.03 -13.40
CA LEU A 40 9.09 7.71 -12.73
C LEU A 40 10.54 7.24 -12.47
N ASN A 41 11.53 7.88 -13.09
CA ASN A 41 12.95 7.59 -12.93
C ASN A 41 13.74 8.72 -12.25
N GLY A 42 13.04 9.72 -11.70
CA GLY A 42 13.68 10.84 -11.01
C GLY A 42 14.22 10.42 -9.64
N SER A 43 15.45 10.82 -9.31
CA SER A 43 16.05 10.46 -8.02
C SER A 43 15.48 11.25 -6.84
N GLN A 44 14.69 12.29 -7.10
CA GLN A 44 14.09 13.17 -6.10
C GLN A 44 12.55 13.19 -6.18
N THR A 45 11.96 12.37 -7.05
CA THR A 45 10.52 12.35 -7.29
C THR A 45 9.91 11.14 -6.61
N HIS A 46 8.73 11.34 -6.04
CA HIS A 46 7.92 10.24 -5.54
C HIS A 46 7.00 9.76 -6.65
N SER A 47 6.66 8.47 -6.59
CA SER A 47 5.76 7.85 -7.56
C SER A 47 4.64 7.17 -6.82
N THR A 48 3.41 7.63 -7.01
CA THR A 48 2.21 6.88 -6.66
C THR A 48 1.62 6.28 -7.93
N ILE A 49 1.75 4.95 -8.07
CA ILE A 49 1.29 4.20 -9.25
C ILE A 49 0.08 3.36 -8.85
N TYR A 50 -1.09 3.75 -9.35
CA TYR A 50 -2.33 2.98 -9.20
C TYR A 50 -2.33 1.83 -10.21
N ALA A 51 -2.60 0.61 -9.76
CA ALA A 51 -2.52 -0.59 -10.59
C ALA A 51 -3.62 -1.62 -10.28
N CYS A 52 -4.15 -2.24 -11.33
CA CYS A 52 -5.07 -3.37 -11.25
C CYS A 52 -4.70 -4.43 -12.28
N THR A 53 -5.02 -5.70 -12.03
CA THR A 53 -4.77 -6.78 -12.99
C THR A 53 -5.88 -6.93 -14.00
N THR A 54 -5.50 -7.33 -15.22
CA THR A 54 -6.44 -7.63 -16.30
C THR A 54 -6.49 -9.14 -16.56
N ASP A 55 -7.67 -9.63 -16.94
CA ASP A 55 -7.84 -11.01 -17.32
C ASP A 55 -7.23 -11.23 -18.72
N SER A 56 -6.01 -11.76 -18.77
CA SER A 56 -5.26 -12.14 -19.99
C SER A 56 -5.98 -13.15 -20.93
N SER A 57 -7.23 -13.52 -20.65
CA SER A 57 -8.00 -14.56 -21.35
C SER A 57 -9.05 -14.03 -22.33
N THR A 58 -9.28 -12.72 -22.39
CA THR A 58 -10.16 -12.15 -23.41
C THR A 58 -9.42 -12.08 -24.74
N ASN A 59 -9.60 -13.11 -25.57
CA ASN A 59 -9.68 -12.93 -27.02
C ASN A 59 -10.89 -12.01 -27.29
N SER A 60 -10.82 -10.74 -26.90
CA SER A 60 -11.76 -9.74 -27.35
C SER A 60 -11.46 -9.57 -28.83
N THR A 61 -12.29 -10.19 -29.66
CA THR A 61 -12.35 -9.82 -31.07
C THR A 61 -12.61 -8.32 -31.11
N LEU A 62 -11.58 -7.55 -31.46
CA LEU A 62 -11.61 -6.12 -31.79
C LEU A 62 -12.79 -5.88 -32.74
N SER A 63 -13.95 -5.54 -32.20
CA SER A 63 -15.18 -5.45 -32.97
C SER A 63 -15.59 -3.99 -33.00
N ARG A 64 -15.46 -3.37 -34.18
CA ARG A 64 -15.90 -2.00 -34.44
C ARG A 64 -17.33 -1.83 -33.94
N ARG A 65 -17.52 -1.04 -32.87
CA ARG A 65 -18.85 -0.64 -32.41
C ARG A 65 -19.49 0.27 -33.48
N SER A 66 -20.77 0.03 -33.76
CA SER A 66 -21.59 0.89 -34.61
C SER A 66 -21.84 2.22 -33.92
N GLU A 67 -21.66 3.32 -34.65
CA GLU A 67 -21.90 4.71 -34.24
C GLU A 67 -23.31 4.88 -33.62
N GLY A 68 -23.37 5.41 -32.39
CA GLY A 68 -24.60 5.91 -31.77
C GLY A 68 -24.96 7.30 -32.32
N GLY A 69 -26.24 7.54 -32.58
CA GLY A 69 -26.76 8.70 -33.32
C GLY A 69 -26.73 10.06 -32.59
N GLY A 70 -25.53 10.61 -32.36
CA GLY A 70 -25.30 12.01 -32.00
C GLY A 70 -24.89 12.87 -33.21
N ASN A 71 -24.82 14.20 -33.03
CA ASN A 71 -24.24 15.13 -34.02
C ASN A 71 -22.71 14.94 -34.07
N VAL A 72 -22.26 13.91 -34.78
CA VAL A 72 -20.85 13.51 -34.86
C VAL A 72 -20.15 14.28 -35.99
N THR A 73 -19.09 15.01 -35.66
CA THR A 73 -18.19 15.60 -36.66
C THR A 73 -17.02 14.64 -36.92
N ARG A 74 -16.83 14.28 -38.18
CA ARG A 74 -15.74 13.39 -38.62
C ARG A 74 -14.55 14.21 -39.09
N LEU A 75 -13.37 13.87 -38.59
CA LEU A 75 -12.11 14.50 -38.91
C LEU A 75 -11.24 13.50 -39.68
N SER A 76 -10.97 13.76 -40.96
CA SER A 76 -10.01 12.98 -41.73
C SER A 76 -8.59 13.42 -41.38
N VAL A 77 -7.76 12.49 -40.92
CA VAL A 77 -6.41 12.76 -40.42
C VAL A 77 -5.41 11.75 -40.96
N ASP A 78 -4.13 12.12 -40.96
CA ASP A 78 -3.03 11.19 -41.19
C ASP A 78 -2.37 10.90 -39.83
N LEU A 79 -2.43 9.65 -39.38
CA LEU A 79 -1.66 9.18 -38.23
C LEU A 79 -0.19 9.04 -38.63
N GLU A 80 0.70 9.56 -37.82
CA GLU A 80 2.14 9.32 -37.93
C GLU A 80 2.51 8.09 -37.10
N PHE A 81 3.03 7.06 -37.76
CA PHE A 81 3.73 5.95 -37.11
C PHE A 81 5.22 6.23 -37.14
N GLY A 82 5.86 6.14 -35.99
CA GLY A 82 7.30 6.32 -35.85
C GLY A 82 7.89 5.32 -34.85
N ALA A 83 9.17 5.01 -35.00
CA ALA A 83 9.84 4.04 -34.15
C ALA A 83 11.34 4.29 -33.98
N TRP A 84 11.90 3.70 -32.92
CA TRP A 84 13.31 3.68 -32.56
C TRP A 84 13.78 2.26 -32.23
N GLY A 85 15.10 2.07 -32.30
CA GLY A 85 15.74 0.78 -32.01
C GLY A 85 15.69 -0.21 -33.18
N LEU A 86 16.27 -1.39 -32.96
CA LEU A 86 16.26 -2.48 -33.93
C LEU A 86 15.03 -3.36 -33.72
N ALA A 87 14.62 -4.07 -34.78
CA ALA A 87 13.50 -5.01 -34.69
C ALA A 87 13.75 -6.08 -33.62
N SER A 88 12.79 -6.22 -32.71
CA SER A 88 12.70 -7.31 -31.74
C SER A 88 11.97 -8.51 -32.39
N LYS A 89 11.87 -9.63 -31.66
CA LYS A 89 11.24 -10.87 -32.16
C LYS A 89 9.77 -10.63 -32.60
N PRO A 90 9.15 -11.50 -33.43
CA PRO A 90 7.80 -11.27 -33.95
C PRO A 90 6.76 -11.06 -32.83
N ALA A 91 5.72 -10.27 -33.16
CA ALA A 91 4.57 -9.87 -32.33
C ALA A 91 4.38 -10.74 -31.07
N ASP A 92 4.86 -10.21 -29.93
CA ASP A 92 4.62 -10.83 -28.64
C ASP A 92 3.13 -10.71 -28.29
N SER A 93 2.50 -11.82 -27.87
CA SER A 93 1.14 -11.82 -27.35
C SER A 93 0.93 -10.79 -26.22
N GLN A 94 2.01 -10.46 -25.49
CA GLN A 94 2.02 -9.44 -24.43
C GLN A 94 1.68 -8.04 -24.95
N LEU A 95 2.23 -7.65 -26.12
CA LEU A 95 1.95 -6.35 -26.72
C LEU A 95 0.49 -6.22 -27.15
N SER A 96 -0.02 -7.23 -27.87
CA SER A 96 -1.42 -7.23 -28.27
C SER A 96 -2.37 -7.24 -27.08
N GLY A 97 -2.01 -7.97 -26.00
CA GLY A 97 -2.78 -8.00 -24.76
C GLY A 97 -2.84 -6.63 -24.10
N ALA A 98 -1.68 -6.00 -23.85
CA ALA A 98 -1.61 -4.68 -23.21
C ALA A 98 -2.38 -3.60 -24.00
N LEU A 99 -2.30 -3.62 -25.33
CA LEU A 99 -3.06 -2.71 -26.19
C LEU A 99 -4.57 -2.97 -26.10
N ALA A 100 -5.00 -4.23 -26.11
CA ALA A 100 -6.41 -4.60 -26.00
C ALA A 100 -7.01 -4.27 -24.62
N ASP A 101 -6.22 -4.39 -23.56
CA ASP A 101 -6.62 -4.03 -22.20
C ASP A 101 -6.88 -2.53 -22.08
N ILE A 102 -5.95 -1.70 -22.59
CA ILE A 102 -6.14 -0.24 -22.65
C ILE A 102 -7.37 0.11 -23.48
N GLU A 103 -7.54 -0.50 -24.66
CA GLU A 103 -8.72 -0.25 -25.50
C GLU A 103 -10.01 -0.59 -24.76
N THR A 104 -10.05 -1.74 -24.09
CA THR A 104 -11.23 -2.20 -23.34
C THR A 104 -11.63 -1.18 -22.27
N TYR A 105 -10.66 -0.65 -21.52
CA TYR A 105 -10.90 0.41 -20.55
C TYR A 105 -11.42 1.70 -21.21
N MET A 106 -10.74 2.18 -22.25
CA MET A 106 -11.12 3.45 -22.91
C MET A 106 -12.50 3.38 -23.59
N VAL A 107 -12.88 2.21 -24.12
CA VAL A 107 -14.18 1.98 -24.77
C VAL A 107 -15.33 1.84 -23.78
N ALA A 108 -15.06 1.46 -22.53
CA ALA A 108 -16.07 1.40 -21.48
C ALA A 108 -16.66 2.78 -21.11
N GLY A 109 -16.05 3.87 -21.61
CA GLY A 109 -16.58 5.23 -21.50
C GLY A 109 -16.11 5.96 -20.24
N HIS A 110 -15.02 5.51 -19.63
CA HIS A 110 -14.38 6.19 -18.51
C HIS A 110 -13.79 7.54 -18.97
N GLN A 111 -13.97 8.58 -18.18
CA GLN A 111 -13.52 9.96 -18.48
C GLN A 111 -12.04 10.13 -18.08
N LYS A 112 -11.13 9.43 -18.77
CA LYS A 112 -9.67 9.62 -18.61
C LYS A 112 -9.05 9.95 -19.95
N ASN A 113 -8.13 10.90 -19.95
CA ASN A 113 -7.39 11.31 -21.15
C ASN A 113 -6.13 10.47 -21.36
N SER A 114 -5.62 9.80 -20.33
CA SER A 114 -4.44 8.95 -20.40
C SER A 114 -4.63 7.68 -19.59
N LEU A 115 -3.94 6.62 -20.01
CA LEU A 115 -3.86 5.37 -19.29
C LEU A 115 -2.58 4.64 -19.71
N PHE A 116 -2.04 3.83 -18.82
CA PHE A 116 -0.87 3.00 -19.09
C PHE A 116 -1.20 1.52 -18.89
N GLY A 117 -0.39 0.66 -19.49
CA GLY A 117 -0.51 -0.78 -19.38
C GLY A 117 0.86 -1.42 -19.31
N LEU A 118 0.97 -2.50 -18.54
CA LEU A 118 2.18 -3.31 -18.43
C LEU A 118 1.80 -4.78 -18.59
N SER A 119 2.44 -5.48 -19.52
CA SER A 119 2.26 -6.92 -19.73
C SER A 119 3.62 -7.55 -20.02
N GLY A 120 4.12 -8.37 -19.09
CA GLY A 120 5.49 -8.88 -19.16
C GLY A 120 6.51 -7.75 -19.32
N ASN A 121 7.26 -7.77 -20.42
CA ASN A 121 8.24 -6.72 -20.74
C ASN A 121 7.68 -5.64 -21.67
N THR A 122 6.35 -5.51 -21.81
CA THR A 122 5.75 -4.51 -22.69
C THR A 122 5.04 -3.44 -21.86
N ALA A 123 5.53 -2.21 -21.95
CA ALA A 123 4.88 -1.01 -21.43
C ALA A 123 4.15 -0.29 -22.57
N VAL A 124 2.92 0.14 -22.32
CA VAL A 124 2.08 0.87 -23.27
C VAL A 124 1.49 2.10 -22.57
N GLY A 125 1.33 3.19 -23.30
CA GLY A 125 0.66 4.40 -22.82
C GLY A 125 -0.19 5.00 -23.91
N ILE A 126 -1.38 5.48 -23.56
CA ILE A 126 -2.28 6.19 -24.46
C ILE A 126 -2.53 7.60 -23.95
N TYR A 127 -2.68 8.55 -24.88
CA TYR A 127 -3.24 9.88 -24.62
C TYR A 127 -4.31 10.18 -25.66
N ILE A 128 -5.45 10.71 -25.23
CA ILE A 128 -6.53 11.19 -26.09
C ILE A 128 -6.99 12.55 -25.59
N GLY A 129 -6.85 13.56 -26.45
CA GLY A 129 -7.24 14.94 -26.16
C GLY A 129 -8.73 15.11 -25.93
N GLY A 130 -9.08 16.14 -25.14
CA GLY A 130 -10.43 16.39 -24.66
C GLY A 130 -11.51 16.58 -25.74
N ARG A 131 -11.16 16.91 -27.00
CA ARG A 131 -12.12 17.07 -28.11
C ARG A 131 -12.27 15.84 -28.99
N LEU A 132 -11.49 14.79 -28.76
CA LEU A 132 -11.60 13.53 -29.47
C LEU A 132 -12.52 12.58 -28.67
N ASP A 133 -13.36 11.82 -29.39
CA ASP A 133 -14.15 10.77 -28.78
C ASP A 133 -13.22 9.64 -28.32
N SER A 134 -13.15 9.42 -27.00
CA SER A 134 -12.19 8.51 -26.38
C SER A 134 -12.33 7.09 -26.92
N SER A 135 -13.56 6.56 -26.97
CA SER A 135 -13.84 5.19 -27.40
C SER A 135 -13.40 4.93 -28.84
N THR A 136 -13.87 5.75 -29.79
CA THR A 136 -13.58 5.52 -31.22
C THR A 136 -12.14 5.87 -31.57
N THR A 137 -11.56 6.88 -30.91
CA THR A 137 -10.15 7.24 -31.11
C THR A 137 -9.23 6.13 -30.61
N ALA A 138 -9.47 5.58 -29.41
CA ALA A 138 -8.71 4.47 -28.86
C ALA A 138 -8.74 3.25 -29.79
N THR A 139 -9.94 2.80 -30.20
CA THR A 139 -10.09 1.68 -31.14
C THR A 139 -9.34 1.90 -32.45
N ASN A 140 -9.46 3.09 -33.05
CA ASN A 140 -8.84 3.36 -34.35
C ASN A 140 -7.31 3.42 -34.26
N ILE A 141 -6.76 4.14 -33.28
CA ILE A 141 -5.30 4.31 -33.16
C ILE A 141 -4.61 3.01 -32.72
N ILE A 142 -5.24 2.23 -31.84
CA ILE A 142 -4.72 0.94 -31.39
C ILE A 142 -4.76 -0.10 -32.51
N GLN A 143 -5.86 -0.17 -33.28
CA GLN A 143 -5.93 -1.06 -34.43
C GLN A 143 -4.86 -0.74 -35.48
N GLU A 144 -4.66 0.54 -35.79
CA GLU A 144 -3.63 0.95 -36.74
C GLU A 144 -2.21 0.64 -36.22
N MET A 145 -1.96 0.80 -34.92
CA MET A 145 -0.71 0.36 -34.29
C MET A 145 -0.49 -1.15 -34.47
N LEU A 146 -1.51 -1.97 -34.21
CA LEU A 146 -1.45 -3.43 -34.39
C LEU A 146 -1.21 -3.82 -35.85
N ASP A 147 -1.79 -3.10 -36.81
CA ASP A 147 -1.59 -3.32 -38.24
C ASP A 147 -0.15 -2.96 -38.68
N GLN A 148 0.41 -1.87 -38.14
CA GLN A 148 1.82 -1.51 -38.38
C GLN A 148 2.78 -2.54 -37.81
N VAL A 149 2.54 -3.01 -36.59
CA VAL A 149 3.33 -4.08 -35.94
C VAL A 149 3.23 -5.39 -36.73
N SER A 150 2.04 -5.74 -37.20
CA SER A 150 1.82 -6.94 -38.03
C SER A 150 2.56 -6.88 -39.36
N THR A 151 2.71 -5.67 -39.92
CA THR A 151 3.34 -5.44 -41.23
C THR A 151 4.87 -5.34 -41.14
N HIS A 152 5.38 -4.62 -40.13
CA HIS A 152 6.80 -4.25 -40.04
C HIS A 152 7.56 -5.01 -38.95
N GLY A 153 6.87 -5.80 -38.13
CA GLY A 153 7.42 -6.42 -36.93
C GLY A 153 7.39 -5.48 -35.72
N VAL A 154 7.78 -6.01 -34.56
CA VAL A 154 7.87 -5.24 -33.32
C VAL A 154 9.22 -4.54 -33.26
N LEU A 155 9.22 -3.28 -32.88
CA LEU A 155 10.43 -2.49 -32.63
C LEU A 155 10.51 -2.17 -31.13
N GLU A 156 11.72 -1.85 -30.67
CA GLU A 156 11.99 -1.60 -29.23
C GLU A 156 11.10 -0.49 -28.64
N GLN A 157 10.98 0.63 -29.34
CA GLN A 157 10.12 1.73 -28.96
C GLN A 157 9.36 2.24 -30.18
N MET A 158 8.04 2.39 -30.05
CA MET A 158 7.14 2.79 -31.13
C MET A 158 6.15 3.82 -30.63
N ALA A 159 5.73 4.71 -31.52
CA ALA A 159 4.63 5.62 -31.25
C ALA A 159 3.77 5.77 -32.50
N MET A 160 2.46 5.84 -32.28
CA MET A 160 1.50 6.26 -33.28
C MET A 160 0.83 7.52 -32.75
N GLN A 161 0.75 8.57 -33.55
CA GLN A 161 0.21 9.84 -33.09
C GLN A 161 -0.59 10.58 -34.17
N TYR A 162 -1.59 11.33 -33.72
CA TYR A 162 -2.20 12.44 -34.43
C TYR A 162 -1.90 13.71 -33.63
N CYS A 163 -1.25 14.68 -34.27
CA CYS A 163 -1.03 15.98 -33.68
C CYS A 163 -1.95 17.01 -34.31
N GLY A 164 -3.07 17.30 -33.63
CA GLY A 164 -3.92 18.43 -33.98
C GLY A 164 -3.30 19.78 -33.58
N SER A 165 -4.14 20.80 -33.54
CA SER A 165 -3.71 22.18 -33.25
C SER A 165 -3.34 22.45 -31.80
N THR A 166 -3.91 21.69 -30.86
CA THR A 166 -3.77 21.86 -29.41
C THR A 166 -3.89 20.50 -28.72
N ALA A 167 -3.56 20.40 -27.43
CA ALA A 167 -3.68 19.18 -26.65
C ALA A 167 -5.07 18.52 -26.73
N ASN A 168 -6.14 19.32 -26.90
CA ASN A 168 -7.50 18.82 -27.10
C ASN A 168 -7.68 17.98 -28.38
N TYR A 169 -6.82 18.18 -29.37
CA TYR A 169 -6.83 17.50 -30.66
C TYR A 169 -5.59 16.64 -30.88
N VAL A 170 -4.86 16.28 -29.82
CA VAL A 170 -3.76 15.30 -29.90
C VAL A 170 -4.28 13.93 -29.48
N ALA A 171 -3.85 12.87 -30.17
CA ALA A 171 -4.01 11.50 -29.71
C ALA A 171 -2.74 10.71 -30.00
N GLY A 172 -2.35 9.81 -29.11
CA GLY A 172 -1.18 9.00 -29.31
C GLY A 172 -1.19 7.70 -28.51
N VAL A 173 -0.53 6.68 -29.05
CA VAL A 173 -0.22 5.42 -28.37
C VAL A 173 1.28 5.18 -28.46
N ALA A 174 1.92 4.99 -27.31
CA ALA A 174 3.34 4.70 -27.17
C ALA A 174 3.52 3.26 -26.68
N VAL A 175 4.56 2.60 -27.17
CA VAL A 175 4.92 1.22 -26.81
C VAL A 175 6.42 1.17 -26.56
N ASN A 176 6.82 0.51 -25.47
CA ASN A 176 8.20 0.11 -25.20
C ASN A 176 8.25 -1.38 -24.84
N THR A 177 9.03 -2.18 -25.57
CA THR A 177 9.07 -3.63 -25.40
C THR A 177 10.17 -4.14 -24.47
N ASN A 178 10.80 -3.23 -23.72
CA ASN A 178 11.71 -3.55 -22.62
C ASN A 178 11.09 -3.24 -21.25
N GLY A 179 9.81 -2.85 -21.20
CA GLY A 179 9.08 -2.53 -19.98
C GLY A 179 9.41 -1.15 -19.42
N ASP A 180 10.04 -0.28 -20.20
CA ASP A 180 10.42 1.07 -19.76
C ASP A 180 9.19 2.00 -19.70
N LEU A 181 8.49 1.96 -18.57
CA LEU A 181 7.35 2.84 -18.28
C LEU A 181 7.75 4.31 -18.28
N SER A 182 8.99 4.66 -17.91
CA SER A 182 9.44 6.06 -17.89
C SER A 182 9.57 6.61 -19.32
N ALA A 183 10.10 5.81 -20.25
CA ALA A 183 10.17 6.17 -21.66
C ALA A 183 8.77 6.34 -22.28
N VAL A 184 7.80 5.53 -21.88
CA VAL A 184 6.40 5.65 -22.32
C VAL A 184 5.74 6.90 -21.72
N GLN A 185 5.96 7.18 -20.42
CA GLN A 185 5.48 8.38 -19.73
C GLN A 185 5.93 9.65 -20.45
N GLU A 186 7.20 9.77 -20.85
CA GLU A 186 7.71 10.96 -21.54
C GLU A 186 7.03 11.21 -22.90
N LEU A 187 6.65 10.16 -23.62
CA LEU A 187 5.87 10.29 -24.86
C LEU A 187 4.44 10.76 -24.59
N VAL A 188 3.78 10.20 -23.56
CA VAL A 188 2.44 10.62 -23.13
C VAL A 188 2.45 12.07 -22.62
N LYS A 189 3.48 12.46 -21.87
CA LYS A 189 3.72 13.84 -21.41
C LYS A 189 3.88 14.81 -22.58
N THR A 190 4.59 14.41 -23.63
CA THR A 190 4.72 15.21 -24.86
C THR A 190 3.34 15.52 -25.47
N TRP A 191 2.48 14.51 -25.57
CA TRP A 191 1.10 14.69 -26.08
C TRP A 191 0.21 15.51 -25.15
N THR A 192 0.39 15.34 -23.83
CA THR A 192 -0.31 16.12 -22.81
C THR A 192 0.03 17.61 -22.91
N ASN A 193 1.27 17.92 -23.29
CA ASN A 193 1.72 19.29 -23.61
C ASN A 193 1.26 19.77 -25.00
N GLY A 194 0.44 19.01 -25.73
CA GLY A 194 -0.02 19.39 -27.06
C GLY A 194 1.07 19.35 -28.13
N ASP A 195 2.24 18.78 -27.81
CA ASP A 195 3.38 18.68 -28.72
C ASP A 195 3.37 17.35 -29.49
N CYS A 196 4.11 17.32 -30.61
CA CYS A 196 4.38 16.09 -31.33
C CYS A 196 5.67 15.44 -30.86
N VAL A 197 5.62 14.13 -30.71
CA VAL A 197 6.81 13.29 -30.65
C VAL A 197 7.57 13.41 -31.98
N SER A 198 8.90 13.54 -31.92
CA SER A 198 9.75 13.71 -33.09
C SER A 198 11.03 12.89 -32.97
N GLY A 199 11.88 12.92 -34.01
CA GLY A 199 13.18 12.24 -33.98
C GLY A 199 13.13 10.73 -34.21
N PHE A 200 12.06 10.22 -34.83
CA PHE A 200 11.93 8.81 -35.20
C PHE A 200 13.08 8.33 -36.11
N GLY A 201 13.54 7.10 -35.90
CA GLY A 201 14.49 6.44 -36.80
C GLY A 201 13.87 6.05 -38.14
N SER A 202 12.56 5.75 -38.13
CA SER A 202 11.74 5.52 -39.32
C SER A 202 10.35 6.11 -39.12
N ARG A 203 9.74 6.63 -40.20
CA ARG A 203 8.42 7.29 -40.17
C ARG A 203 7.54 6.85 -41.35
N THR A 204 6.28 6.57 -41.07
CA THR A 204 5.22 6.31 -42.05
C THR A 204 3.95 7.05 -41.66
N THR A 205 3.09 7.38 -42.63
CA THR A 205 1.79 8.01 -42.36
C THR A 205 0.64 7.12 -42.84
N VAL A 206 -0.43 7.04 -42.06
CA VAL A 206 -1.60 6.22 -42.36
C VAL A 206 -2.87 7.08 -42.27
N PRO A 207 -3.67 7.17 -43.35
CA PRO A 207 -4.91 7.94 -43.32
C PRO A 207 -5.98 7.23 -42.48
N THR A 208 -6.64 7.95 -41.60
CA THR A 208 -7.76 7.45 -40.79
C THR A 208 -8.85 8.52 -40.61
N THR A 209 -9.92 8.18 -39.89
CA THR A 209 -10.97 9.12 -39.49
C THR A 209 -11.16 9.09 -37.99
N LEU A 210 -11.03 10.25 -37.35
CA LEU A 210 -11.34 10.44 -35.94
C LEU A 210 -12.69 11.12 -35.79
N ILE A 211 -13.29 10.98 -34.61
CA ILE A 211 -14.54 11.65 -34.25
C ILE A 211 -14.23 12.73 -33.21
N THR A 212 -14.75 13.93 -33.45
CA THR A 212 -14.68 15.02 -32.48
C THR A 212 -16.02 15.17 -31.76
N VAL A 213 -15.97 15.38 -30.44
CA VAL A 213 -17.14 15.64 -29.59
C VAL A 213 -17.38 17.14 -29.40
N SER A 214 -18.65 17.54 -29.38
CA SER A 214 -19.03 18.95 -29.19
C SER A 214 -18.93 19.37 -27.73
N THR A 215 -18.73 20.67 -27.48
CA THR A 215 -18.65 21.31 -26.14
C THR A 215 -19.81 21.00 -25.20
N SER A 216 -20.99 20.66 -25.74
CA SER A 216 -22.20 20.40 -24.97
C SER A 216 -22.35 18.97 -24.43
N ASP A 217 -21.49 18.02 -24.84
CA ASP A 217 -21.62 16.60 -24.49
C ASP A 217 -20.59 16.12 -23.44
N LYS A 218 -19.54 16.92 -23.16
CA LYS A 218 -18.68 16.74 -21.99
C LYS A 218 -19.09 17.79 -20.96
N ASP A 219 -19.93 17.38 -20.01
CA ASP A 219 -20.33 18.19 -18.86
C ASP A 219 -19.12 18.32 -17.92
N ASP A 220 -18.13 19.10 -18.36
CA ASP A 220 -17.09 19.61 -17.47
C ASP A 220 -17.68 20.91 -16.90
N GLY A 221 -18.07 20.82 -15.63
CA GLY A 221 -19.16 21.59 -15.05
C GLY A 221 -19.24 23.03 -15.53
N THR A 222 -20.31 23.34 -16.26
CA THR A 222 -20.79 24.72 -16.37
C THR A 222 -20.92 25.23 -14.94
N VAL A 223 -19.98 26.09 -14.50
CA VAL A 223 -20.03 26.75 -13.20
C VAL A 223 -21.23 27.70 -13.25
N ALA A 224 -22.41 27.17 -12.99
CA ALA A 224 -23.62 27.94 -12.80
C ALA A 224 -23.46 28.67 -11.47
N ALA A 225 -23.05 29.95 -11.53
CA ALA A 225 -23.11 30.85 -10.40
C ALA A 225 -24.48 30.74 -9.72
N ARG A 226 -24.50 30.33 -8.44
CA ARG A 226 -25.73 30.18 -7.69
C ARG A 226 -26.37 31.57 -7.48
N SER A 227 -27.49 31.77 -8.17
CA SER A 227 -28.46 32.83 -7.90
C SER A 227 -28.92 32.77 -6.43
N LEU A 228 -28.51 33.75 -5.63
CA LEU A 228 -29.13 34.04 -4.33
C LEU A 228 -30.55 34.56 -4.57
N SER A 229 -31.54 33.87 -3.99
CA SER A 229 -32.95 34.25 -4.10
C SER A 229 -33.22 35.61 -3.45
N GLY A 230 -33.58 36.60 -4.28
CA GLY A 230 -34.03 37.92 -3.81
C GLY A 230 -34.23 38.93 -4.95
N THR A 231 -35.35 38.81 -5.68
CA THR A 231 -36.03 39.88 -6.44
C THR A 231 -35.20 41.04 -7.02
N LEU A 232 -34.69 40.87 -8.24
CA LEU A 232 -34.68 41.79 -9.40
C LEU A 232 -33.60 41.28 -10.38
N GLN A 233 -34.02 40.76 -11.54
CA GLN A 233 -33.14 40.25 -12.59
C GLN A 233 -32.37 41.40 -13.29
N SER A 234 -31.07 41.52 -13.04
CA SER A 234 -30.10 42.00 -14.05
C SER A 234 -29.73 40.83 -14.97
N ARG A 235 -29.54 41.10 -16.26
CA ARG A 235 -29.10 40.12 -17.25
C ARG A 235 -27.57 40.21 -17.39
N ALA A 236 -26.90 39.07 -17.22
CA ALA A 236 -25.52 38.72 -17.62
C ALA A 236 -24.37 39.59 -17.05
N ASP A 237 -23.91 39.29 -15.83
CA ASP A 237 -22.66 39.85 -15.31
C ASP A 237 -21.43 39.00 -15.68
N SER A 238 -21.59 37.69 -15.95
CA SER A 238 -20.49 36.79 -16.34
C SER A 238 -20.58 36.25 -17.77
N CYS A 239 -19.43 36.14 -18.44
CA CYS A 239 -19.32 35.57 -19.79
C CYS A 239 -19.42 34.02 -19.79
N SER A 240 -19.79 33.42 -20.92
CA SER A 240 -19.46 32.01 -21.18
C SER A 240 -17.96 31.88 -21.39
N THR A 241 -17.36 30.76 -20.96
CA THR A 241 -15.91 30.59 -20.98
C THR A 241 -15.47 29.36 -21.76
N VAL A 242 -14.21 29.39 -22.18
CA VAL A 242 -13.45 28.22 -22.60
C VAL A 242 -12.16 28.15 -21.79
N GLN A 243 -11.72 26.94 -21.45
CA GLN A 243 -10.46 26.72 -20.76
C GLN A 243 -9.31 26.58 -21.77
N VAL A 244 -8.22 27.29 -21.52
CA VAL A 244 -6.97 27.21 -22.27
C VAL A 244 -6.31 25.86 -22.00
N VAL A 245 -5.99 25.13 -23.07
CA VAL A 245 -5.19 23.91 -23.01
C VAL A 245 -3.82 24.14 -23.65
N SER A 246 -2.90 23.18 -23.49
CA SER A 246 -1.57 23.34 -24.09
C SER A 246 -1.63 23.43 -25.62
N GLY A 247 -0.80 24.30 -26.19
CA GLY A 247 -0.80 24.62 -27.62
C GLY A 247 -1.81 25.68 -28.06
N ASP A 248 -2.68 26.18 -27.17
CA ASP A 248 -3.64 27.23 -27.52
C ASP A 248 -2.97 28.56 -27.89
N SER A 249 -3.56 29.21 -28.89
CA SER A 249 -3.34 30.60 -29.24
C SER A 249 -4.69 31.31 -29.26
N CYS A 250 -4.71 32.65 -29.25
CA CYS A 250 -5.97 33.37 -29.44
C CYS A 250 -6.70 32.99 -30.74
N ALA A 251 -6.00 32.55 -31.79
CA ALA A 251 -6.64 32.09 -33.03
C ALA A 251 -7.37 30.74 -32.86
N THR A 252 -6.80 29.80 -32.09
CA THR A 252 -7.44 28.52 -31.80
C THR A 252 -8.62 28.73 -30.85
N LEU A 253 -8.48 29.57 -29.82
CA LEU A 253 -9.56 29.91 -28.88
C LEU A 253 -10.74 30.63 -29.55
N VAL A 254 -10.49 31.51 -30.52
CA VAL A 254 -11.55 32.13 -31.34
C VAL A 254 -12.37 31.07 -32.07
N THR A 255 -11.68 30.08 -32.66
CA THR A 255 -12.32 28.97 -33.38
C THR A 255 -13.12 28.09 -32.40
N GLU A 256 -12.54 27.81 -31.25
CA GLU A 256 -13.12 27.00 -30.18
C GLU A 256 -14.40 27.65 -29.60
N CYS A 257 -14.37 28.96 -29.38
CA CYS A 257 -15.53 29.74 -28.94
C CYS A 257 -16.62 29.85 -30.03
N GLY A 258 -16.29 29.60 -31.30
CA GLY A 258 -17.21 29.79 -32.42
C GLY A 258 -17.59 31.26 -32.68
N ILE A 259 -16.71 32.21 -32.34
CA ILE A 259 -16.92 33.66 -32.49
C ILE A 259 -15.93 34.28 -33.47
N THR A 260 -16.10 35.56 -33.79
CA THR A 260 -15.12 36.30 -34.61
C THR A 260 -13.93 36.77 -33.77
N SER A 261 -12.78 36.98 -34.43
CA SER A 261 -11.60 37.54 -33.76
C SER A 261 -11.89 38.91 -33.13
N THR A 262 -12.74 39.73 -33.73
CA THR A 262 -13.13 41.03 -33.17
C THR A 262 -13.88 40.84 -31.85
N GLU A 263 -14.88 39.97 -31.82
CA GLU A 263 -15.67 39.68 -30.61
C GLU A 263 -14.77 39.13 -29.49
N PHE A 264 -13.84 38.23 -29.80
CA PHE A 264 -12.93 37.67 -28.79
C PHE A 264 -12.07 38.74 -28.10
N TYR A 265 -11.51 39.69 -28.87
CA TYR A 265 -10.72 40.79 -28.32
C TYR A 265 -11.57 41.87 -27.64
N GLU A 266 -12.85 41.99 -27.99
CA GLU A 266 -13.80 42.84 -27.26
C GLU A 266 -14.14 42.24 -25.88
N TYR A 267 -14.26 40.92 -25.78
CA TYR A 267 -14.58 40.23 -24.52
C TYR A 267 -13.36 40.07 -23.62
N ASN A 268 -12.15 39.96 -24.18
CA ASN A 268 -10.92 39.76 -23.45
C ASN A 268 -9.92 40.91 -23.69
N THR A 269 -10.05 41.97 -22.89
CA THR A 269 -9.41 43.28 -23.15
C THR A 269 -7.94 43.40 -22.70
N ALA A 270 -7.39 42.40 -22.01
CA ALA A 270 -5.99 42.39 -21.59
C ALA A 270 -5.07 42.35 -22.82
N SER A 271 -4.23 43.38 -22.97
CA SER A 271 -3.41 43.59 -24.18
C SER A 271 -2.31 42.55 -24.38
N ASP A 272 -1.93 41.86 -23.32
CA ASP A 272 -0.89 40.83 -23.27
C ASP A 272 -1.44 39.40 -23.25
N LEU A 273 -2.77 39.23 -23.18
CA LEU A 273 -3.44 37.92 -23.05
C LEU A 273 -2.85 36.84 -23.95
N CYS A 274 -2.75 37.11 -25.25
CA CYS A 274 -2.30 36.11 -26.24
C CYS A 274 -0.82 35.72 -26.10
N SER A 275 -0.03 36.51 -25.37
CA SER A 275 1.37 36.21 -25.05
C SER A 275 1.57 35.60 -23.67
N THR A 276 0.52 35.55 -22.85
CA THR A 276 0.56 35.11 -21.45
C THR A 276 -0.49 34.05 -21.13
N LEU A 277 -1.07 33.39 -22.15
CA LEU A 277 -2.03 32.31 -21.96
C LEU A 277 -1.39 31.21 -21.08
N ALA A 278 -2.05 30.89 -19.98
CA ALA A 278 -1.65 29.79 -19.10
C ALA A 278 -2.59 28.60 -19.28
N VAL A 279 -2.04 27.39 -19.36
CA VAL A 279 -2.85 26.15 -19.35
C VAL A 279 -3.72 26.15 -18.10
N GLY A 280 -5.01 25.82 -18.24
CA GLY A 280 -6.00 25.87 -17.17
C GLY A 280 -6.74 27.20 -17.05
N GLN A 281 -6.20 28.31 -17.56
CA GLN A 281 -6.84 29.63 -17.53
C GLN A 281 -8.18 29.62 -18.30
N TYR A 282 -9.19 30.33 -17.81
CA TYR A 282 -10.41 30.57 -18.57
C TYR A 282 -10.37 31.92 -19.32
N VAL A 283 -10.94 31.94 -20.53
CA VAL A 283 -11.17 33.16 -21.32
C VAL A 283 -12.64 33.25 -21.74
N CYS A 284 -13.13 34.46 -22.02
CA CYS A 284 -14.52 34.70 -22.38
C CYS A 284 -14.80 34.40 -23.86
N CYS A 285 -15.88 33.65 -24.12
CA CYS A 285 -16.49 33.41 -25.42
C CYS A 285 -17.77 34.24 -25.68
N SER A 286 -18.24 35.02 -24.69
CA SER A 286 -19.36 35.95 -24.83
C SER A 286 -19.08 37.26 -24.11
N SER A 287 -19.89 38.30 -24.36
CA SER A 287 -19.84 39.53 -23.56
C SER A 287 -20.13 39.27 -22.08
N GLY A 288 -19.46 39.98 -21.19
CA GLY A 288 -19.55 39.86 -19.73
C GLY A 288 -18.16 39.86 -19.10
N ASP A 289 -18.08 39.85 -17.78
CA ASP A 289 -16.80 39.71 -17.09
C ASP A 289 -16.44 38.22 -16.92
N LEU A 290 -15.14 37.91 -16.86
CA LEU A 290 -14.70 36.56 -16.51
C LEU A 290 -15.17 36.25 -15.08
N PRO A 291 -15.84 35.09 -14.83
CA PRO A 291 -16.23 34.72 -13.49
C PRO A 291 -15.00 34.67 -12.56
N ASP A 292 -15.15 35.17 -11.33
CA ASP A 292 -14.20 34.86 -10.27
C ASP A 292 -14.37 33.38 -9.89
N LEU A 293 -13.36 32.58 -10.19
CA LEU A 293 -13.33 31.14 -9.93
C LEU A 293 -12.59 30.81 -8.62
N SER A 294 -12.13 31.83 -7.88
CA SER A 294 -11.43 31.63 -6.62
C SER A 294 -12.37 30.98 -5.58
N PRO A 295 -11.97 29.83 -5.01
CA PRO A 295 -12.80 29.19 -4.01
C PRO A 295 -12.63 29.89 -2.65
N TYR A 296 -13.72 29.98 -1.89
CA TYR A 296 -13.73 30.53 -0.53
C TYR A 296 -14.13 29.47 0.48
N SER A 297 -13.48 29.44 1.64
CA SER A 297 -13.77 28.52 2.74
C SER A 297 -14.32 29.23 3.98
N ASN A 298 -15.01 28.47 4.83
CA ASN A 298 -15.40 28.88 6.18
C ASN A 298 -15.14 27.72 7.16
N GLY A 299 -13.86 27.40 7.37
CA GLY A 299 -13.39 26.24 8.14
C GLY A 299 -12.30 25.48 7.37
N THR A 300 -12.60 24.25 6.95
CA THR A 300 -11.77 23.45 6.03
C THR A 300 -11.62 24.13 4.67
N CYS A 301 -10.43 24.05 4.08
CA CYS A 301 -10.17 24.59 2.75
C CYS A 301 -11.05 23.93 1.68
N TYR A 302 -11.18 24.59 0.53
CA TYR A 302 -11.89 24.02 -0.61
C TYR A 302 -11.03 22.93 -1.28
N THR A 303 -11.43 21.68 -1.07
CA THR A 303 -10.72 20.49 -1.52
C THR A 303 -10.72 20.34 -3.04
N TYR A 304 -9.61 19.85 -3.58
CA TYR A 304 -9.45 19.39 -4.95
C TYR A 304 -8.81 18.01 -4.93
N LEU A 305 -9.33 17.09 -5.74
CA LEU A 305 -8.68 15.81 -6.01
C LEU A 305 -7.79 16.01 -7.23
N VAL A 306 -6.49 15.75 -7.08
CA VAL A 306 -5.51 15.93 -8.17
C VAL A 306 -5.68 14.83 -9.22
N GLU A 307 -5.78 15.22 -10.49
CA GLU A 307 -5.86 14.29 -11.62
C GLU A 307 -4.48 13.98 -12.22
N SER A 308 -4.36 12.88 -12.97
CA SER A 308 -3.09 12.39 -13.54
C SER A 308 -2.39 13.39 -14.46
N GLY A 309 -3.15 14.24 -15.15
CA GLY A 309 -2.65 15.27 -16.06
C GLY A 309 -2.53 16.66 -15.44
N ASP A 310 -2.70 16.79 -14.12
CA ASP A 310 -2.61 18.10 -13.47
C ASP A 310 -1.17 18.55 -13.22
N SER A 311 -1.02 19.87 -13.13
CA SER A 311 0.14 20.56 -12.59
C SER A 311 -0.36 21.63 -11.62
N CYS A 312 0.47 22.07 -10.67
CA CYS A 312 0.07 23.22 -9.84
C CYS A 312 -0.25 24.45 -10.69
N SER A 313 0.47 24.68 -11.78
CA SER A 313 0.21 25.82 -12.67
C SER A 313 -1.15 25.74 -13.34
N SER A 314 -1.58 24.54 -13.79
CA SER A 314 -2.88 24.37 -14.43
C SER A 314 -4.02 24.51 -13.41
N ILE A 315 -3.86 23.95 -12.21
CA ILE A 315 -4.81 24.11 -11.11
C ILE A 315 -4.91 25.58 -10.70
N ALA A 316 -3.77 26.25 -10.48
CA ALA A 316 -3.76 27.66 -10.08
C ALA A 316 -4.47 28.55 -11.10
N ALA A 317 -4.16 28.39 -12.40
CA ALA A 317 -4.80 29.14 -13.47
C ALA A 317 -6.30 28.87 -13.59
N ALA A 318 -6.73 27.61 -13.40
CA ALA A 318 -8.15 27.22 -13.46
C ALA A 318 -9.01 27.87 -12.37
N TYR A 319 -8.41 28.16 -11.21
CA TYR A 319 -9.12 28.70 -10.05
C TYR A 319 -8.73 30.14 -9.72
N SER A 320 -8.09 30.85 -10.67
CA SER A 320 -7.67 32.24 -10.49
C SER A 320 -6.75 32.45 -9.27
N LEU A 321 -5.85 31.49 -9.01
CA LEU A 321 -4.86 31.48 -7.94
C LEU A 321 -3.45 31.69 -8.50
N SER A 322 -2.52 32.08 -7.64
CA SER A 322 -1.09 32.00 -7.94
C SER A 322 -0.50 30.65 -7.53
N LEU A 323 0.71 30.33 -8.02
CA LEU A 323 1.47 29.17 -7.52
C LEU A 323 1.77 29.28 -6.03
N ASP A 324 2.10 30.50 -5.56
CA ASP A 324 2.34 30.78 -4.14
C ASP A 324 1.10 30.52 -3.28
N ASP A 325 -0.10 30.79 -3.82
CA ASP A 325 -1.35 30.44 -3.15
C ASP A 325 -1.47 28.93 -2.95
N ILE A 326 -1.28 28.13 -4.01
CA ILE A 326 -1.36 26.66 -3.92
C ILE A 326 -0.34 26.12 -2.91
N GLU A 327 0.92 26.55 -2.98
CA GLU A 327 1.94 26.12 -2.02
C GLU A 327 1.58 26.51 -0.59
N SER A 328 1.17 27.77 -0.38
CA SER A 328 0.89 28.27 0.97
C SER A 328 -0.32 27.60 1.62
N TYR A 329 -1.34 27.25 0.84
CA TYR A 329 -2.55 26.59 1.34
C TYR A 329 -2.31 25.12 1.71
N ASN A 330 -1.21 24.51 1.25
CA ASN A 330 -0.96 23.09 1.42
C ASN A 330 0.18 22.73 2.40
N ASN A 331 0.75 23.68 3.13
CA ASN A 331 1.84 23.44 4.11
C ASN A 331 1.51 22.45 5.26
N HIS A 332 0.24 22.07 5.42
CA HIS A 332 -0.20 21.06 6.40
C HIS A 332 -1.05 19.94 5.77
N THR A 333 -1.15 19.92 4.45
CA THR A 333 -1.89 18.90 3.71
C THR A 333 -1.12 17.57 3.76
N TRP A 334 -1.84 16.49 4.05
CA TRP A 334 -1.29 15.14 4.08
C TRP A 334 -0.86 14.70 2.68
N GLY A 335 0.36 14.18 2.54
CA GLY A 335 0.93 13.74 1.25
C GLY A 335 1.55 14.85 0.40
N TRP A 336 1.39 16.12 0.78
CA TRP A 336 1.84 17.25 -0.05
C TRP A 336 3.37 17.34 -0.16
N LEU A 337 3.90 17.01 -1.33
CA LEU A 337 5.33 17.07 -1.66
C LEU A 337 5.76 18.37 -2.38
N GLY A 338 4.83 19.31 -2.58
CA GLY A 338 5.08 20.56 -3.28
C GLY A 338 4.78 20.48 -4.77
N CYS A 339 4.78 21.63 -5.44
CA CYS A 339 4.37 21.72 -6.84
C CYS A 339 5.33 21.07 -7.84
N ASP A 340 6.58 20.87 -7.45
CA ASP A 340 7.57 20.15 -8.27
C ASP A 340 7.39 18.62 -8.21
N ASP A 341 6.59 18.11 -7.25
CA ASP A 341 6.35 16.68 -7.05
C ASP A 341 4.88 16.38 -6.69
N LEU A 342 3.95 17.05 -7.39
CA LEU A 342 2.51 16.93 -7.22
C LEU A 342 2.02 15.50 -7.54
N GLN A 343 1.36 14.81 -6.60
CA GLN A 343 0.88 13.44 -6.82
C GLN A 343 -0.59 13.41 -7.25
N ALA A 344 -0.93 12.50 -8.17
CA ALA A 344 -2.32 12.23 -8.57
C ALA A 344 -3.06 11.42 -7.50
N GLY A 345 -4.37 11.65 -7.36
CA GLY A 345 -5.21 10.99 -6.38
C GLY A 345 -5.15 11.56 -4.96
N GLU A 346 -4.40 12.66 -4.75
CA GLU A 346 -4.34 13.36 -3.46
C GLU A 346 -5.38 14.47 -3.34
N ASN A 347 -5.86 14.69 -2.11
CA ASN A 347 -6.72 15.82 -1.78
C ASN A 347 -5.87 17.03 -1.37
N ILE A 348 -5.98 18.14 -2.10
CA ILE A 348 -5.25 19.38 -1.81
C ILE A 348 -6.20 20.56 -1.55
N CYS A 349 -5.69 21.61 -0.92
CA CYS A 349 -6.35 22.88 -0.73
C CYS A 349 -6.19 23.80 -1.94
N ARG A 350 -7.29 24.47 -2.32
CA ARG A 350 -7.28 25.61 -3.26
C ARG A 350 -7.71 26.93 -2.62
N SER A 351 -7.93 26.94 -1.32
CA SER A 351 -8.20 28.14 -0.54
C SER A 351 -7.48 28.02 0.80
N SER A 352 -7.39 29.12 1.55
CA SER A 352 -7.01 29.03 2.97
C SER A 352 -7.96 28.14 3.76
N GLY A 353 -7.54 27.63 4.92
CA GLY A 353 -8.36 26.84 5.84
C GLY A 353 -7.61 25.65 6.41
N ASP A 354 -8.30 24.82 7.19
CA ASP A 354 -7.75 23.54 7.65
C ASP A 354 -7.54 22.58 6.46
N PRO A 355 -6.50 21.73 6.47
CA PRO A 355 -6.23 20.78 5.39
C PRO A 355 -7.40 19.81 5.19
N PRO A 356 -7.60 19.31 3.96
CA PRO A 356 -8.63 18.32 3.70
C PRO A 356 -8.22 16.98 4.31
N PHE A 357 -9.21 16.17 4.70
CA PHE A 357 -8.91 14.78 5.06
C PHE A 357 -8.37 14.04 3.83
N PRO A 358 -7.29 13.24 3.95
CA PRO A 358 -6.66 12.64 2.78
C PRO A 358 -7.60 11.65 2.09
N ALA A 359 -7.42 11.50 0.78
CA ALA A 359 -8.16 10.52 -0.01
C ALA A 359 -7.83 9.09 0.48
N PRO A 360 -8.82 8.19 0.53
CA PRO A 360 -8.58 6.81 0.91
C PRO A 360 -7.68 6.12 -0.12
N VAL A 361 -6.81 5.23 0.34
CA VAL A 361 -5.89 4.47 -0.51
C VAL A 361 -6.10 2.97 -0.28
N THR A 362 -6.44 2.25 -1.34
CA THR A 362 -6.66 0.81 -1.31
C THR A 362 -5.38 0.07 -0.91
N GLY A 363 -5.50 -0.92 -0.02
CA GLY A 363 -4.37 -1.72 0.45
C GLY A 363 -3.63 -1.13 1.66
N THR A 364 -4.02 0.05 2.16
CA THR A 364 -3.48 0.60 3.42
C THR A 364 -4.08 -0.10 4.64
N THR A 365 -3.25 -0.28 5.66
CA THR A 365 -3.57 -0.98 6.92
C THR A 365 -3.49 -0.09 8.16
N CYS A 366 -2.78 1.03 8.06
CA CYS A 366 -2.63 2.00 9.14
C CYS A 366 -2.64 3.44 8.64
N GLY A 367 -2.82 4.40 9.56
CA GLY A 367 -2.86 5.83 9.24
C GLY A 367 -4.24 6.32 8.76
N PRO A 368 -4.32 7.58 8.31
CA PRO A 368 -5.60 8.23 7.98
C PRO A 368 -6.19 7.78 6.64
N GLN A 369 -5.40 7.18 5.75
CA GLN A 369 -5.82 6.79 4.41
C GLN A 369 -6.48 5.41 4.32
N VAL A 370 -6.58 4.68 5.44
CA VAL A 370 -7.32 3.40 5.51
C VAL A 370 -8.75 3.60 5.01
N PRO A 371 -9.22 2.85 3.99
CA PRO A 371 -10.55 3.03 3.43
C PRO A 371 -11.65 2.99 4.48
N GLY A 372 -12.55 3.97 4.44
CA GLY A 372 -13.65 4.14 5.40
C GLY A 372 -13.29 4.93 6.67
N THR A 373 -12.04 5.38 6.82
CA THR A 373 -11.63 6.27 7.91
C THR A 373 -12.21 7.66 7.73
N THR A 374 -12.57 8.31 8.83
CA THR A 374 -12.96 9.72 8.85
C THR A 374 -12.20 10.43 9.97
N ALA A 375 -12.01 11.75 9.84
CA ALA A 375 -11.35 12.55 10.88
C ALA A 375 -12.04 12.41 12.25
N ASN A 376 -13.37 12.22 12.29
CA ASN A 376 -14.17 12.06 13.52
C ASN A 376 -13.88 13.12 14.62
N GLY A 377 -13.53 14.35 14.21
CA GLY A 377 -13.17 15.44 15.12
C GLY A 377 -11.71 15.47 15.59
N THR A 378 -10.88 14.53 15.15
CA THR A 378 -9.43 14.50 15.37
C THR A 378 -8.75 15.62 14.58
N ASP A 379 -7.88 16.37 15.25
CA ASP A 379 -7.07 17.42 14.64
C ASP A 379 -6.10 16.85 13.60
N TYR A 380 -5.77 17.61 12.55
CA TYR A 380 -4.91 17.12 11.48
C TYR A 380 -3.50 16.75 11.96
N SER A 381 -3.02 17.35 13.07
CA SER A 381 -1.75 16.99 13.70
C SER A 381 -1.74 15.59 14.34
N GLU A 382 -2.91 15.00 14.57
CA GLU A 382 -3.06 13.68 15.20
C GLU A 382 -3.50 12.58 14.21
N TRP A 383 -3.72 12.91 12.93
CA TRP A 383 -4.20 11.95 11.93
C TRP A 383 -3.28 10.74 11.74
N ALA A 384 -1.98 10.88 11.96
CA ALA A 384 -1.02 9.76 11.91
C ALA A 384 -1.29 8.68 12.96
N THR A 385 -2.04 8.98 14.02
CA THR A 385 -2.42 8.02 15.08
C THR A 385 -3.69 7.24 14.78
N LEU A 386 -4.41 7.60 13.71
CA LEU A 386 -5.60 6.87 13.25
C LEU A 386 -5.19 5.49 12.73
N ASN A 387 -6.01 4.48 13.02
CA ASN A 387 -5.78 3.08 12.63
C ASN A 387 -4.37 2.59 12.99
N PRO A 388 -4.02 2.51 14.29
CA PRO A 388 -2.68 2.10 14.68
C PRO A 388 -2.40 0.64 14.30
N CYS A 389 -1.16 0.36 13.92
CA CYS A 389 -0.70 -1.01 13.70
C CYS A 389 -0.84 -1.86 14.96
N THR A 390 -1.19 -3.14 14.78
CA THR A 390 -1.18 -4.11 15.89
C THR A 390 0.21 -4.18 16.52
N LEU A 391 0.26 -4.47 17.84
CA LEU A 391 1.49 -4.48 18.65
C LEU A 391 2.21 -3.13 18.75
N ASN A 392 1.58 -2.02 18.35
CA ASN A 392 2.24 -0.72 18.19
C ASN A 392 3.47 -0.81 17.28
N ALA A 393 3.39 -1.64 16.23
CA ALA A 393 4.37 -1.62 15.14
C ALA A 393 4.37 -0.26 14.43
N CYS A 394 5.45 0.02 13.69
CA CYS A 394 5.61 1.27 12.97
C CYS A 394 4.65 1.30 11.77
N CYS A 395 4.08 2.47 11.52
CA CYS A 395 3.29 2.74 10.32
C CYS A 395 4.12 3.63 9.39
N ASP A 396 4.35 3.19 8.15
CA ASP A 396 5.06 3.98 7.14
C ASP A 396 4.13 4.97 6.41
N VAL A 397 4.68 5.83 5.53
CA VAL A 397 3.86 6.83 4.80
C VAL A 397 2.91 6.19 3.78
N TRP A 398 3.15 4.94 3.41
CA TRP A 398 2.32 4.15 2.50
C TRP A 398 1.21 3.38 3.23
N GLY A 399 1.01 3.64 4.52
CA GLY A 399 -0.02 3.01 5.34
C GLY A 399 0.23 1.53 5.61
N GLN A 400 1.49 1.08 5.61
CA GLN A 400 1.89 -0.31 5.89
C GLN A 400 2.52 -0.45 7.27
N CYS A 401 2.24 -1.58 7.91
CA CYS A 401 2.77 -1.90 9.24
C CYS A 401 4.04 -2.74 9.17
N GLY A 402 5.07 -2.34 9.90
CA GLY A 402 6.32 -3.11 10.01
C GLY A 402 7.13 -2.83 11.27
N THR A 403 8.19 -3.60 11.48
CA THR A 403 9.02 -3.55 12.71
C THR A 403 10.51 -3.31 12.42
N THR A 404 10.90 -3.27 11.16
CA THR A 404 12.27 -3.04 10.70
C THR A 404 12.52 -1.54 10.46
N PRO A 405 13.79 -1.11 10.32
CA PRO A 405 14.11 0.29 9.98
C PRO A 405 13.45 0.78 8.69
N GLU A 406 13.12 -0.12 7.76
CA GLU A 406 12.40 0.23 6.54
C GLU A 406 11.05 0.92 6.83
N PHE A 407 10.33 0.48 7.86
CA PHE A 407 9.02 1.05 8.26
C PHE A 407 9.12 2.03 9.42
N CYS A 408 10.21 1.95 10.19
CA CYS A 408 10.36 2.65 11.47
C CYS A 408 11.22 3.90 11.40
N THR A 409 11.95 4.13 10.31
CA THR A 409 12.86 5.29 10.20
C THR A 409 12.08 6.53 9.80
N ILE A 410 12.22 7.58 10.60
CA ILE A 410 11.68 8.90 10.24
C ILE A 410 12.62 9.52 9.20
N THR A 411 12.07 9.88 8.05
CA THR A 411 12.72 10.67 7.02
C THR A 411 11.78 11.81 6.64
N GLU A 412 12.32 12.99 6.37
CA GLU A 412 11.53 14.18 6.06
C GLU A 412 11.61 14.46 4.56
N SER A 413 10.47 14.74 3.94
CA SER A 413 10.42 15.29 2.60
C SER A 413 10.98 16.72 2.57
N THR A 414 11.16 17.27 1.37
CA THR A 414 11.57 18.67 1.19
C THR A 414 10.57 19.68 1.75
N THR A 415 9.28 19.32 1.85
CA THR A 415 8.22 20.17 2.39
C THR A 415 8.02 19.99 3.90
N GLY A 416 8.36 18.81 4.44
CA GLY A 416 8.15 18.47 5.85
C GLY A 416 6.67 18.25 6.21
N ASN A 417 5.81 18.09 5.20
CA ASN A 417 4.38 17.87 5.37
C ASN A 417 4.05 16.50 6.00
N PRO A 418 2.91 16.37 6.69
CA PRO A 418 2.49 15.08 7.24
C PRO A 418 2.23 14.06 6.13
N GLY A 419 2.48 12.78 6.40
CA GLY A 419 2.27 11.72 5.40
C GLY A 419 3.27 11.72 4.24
N THR A 420 4.42 12.40 4.39
CA THR A 420 5.48 12.44 3.38
C THR A 420 6.80 11.92 3.94
N ALA A 421 7.72 11.54 3.06
CA ALA A 421 9.05 11.02 3.39
C ALA A 421 10.11 11.60 2.45
N GLU A 422 11.39 11.35 2.74
CA GLU A 422 12.46 11.58 1.76
C GLU A 422 12.28 10.64 0.55
N ALA A 423 12.58 11.13 -0.66
CA ALA A 423 12.50 10.32 -1.88
C ALA A 423 13.30 9.02 -1.76
N ASN A 424 12.73 7.92 -2.25
CA ASN A 424 13.27 6.55 -2.14
C ASN A 424 13.34 5.99 -0.71
N THR A 425 12.55 6.53 0.22
CA THR A 425 12.38 5.97 1.57
C THR A 425 10.89 5.78 1.87
N ASN A 426 10.55 4.89 2.79
CA ASN A 426 9.15 4.69 3.20
C ASN A 426 8.73 5.63 4.34
N GLY A 427 9.69 6.28 5.00
CA GLY A 427 9.45 7.12 6.18
C GLY A 427 8.71 6.38 7.30
N CYS A 428 8.25 7.14 8.29
CA CYS A 428 7.42 6.62 9.36
C CYS A 428 6.52 7.72 9.92
N ILE A 429 5.23 7.44 10.02
CA ILE A 429 4.22 8.38 10.51
C ILE A 429 3.81 8.13 11.96
N SER A 430 3.90 6.90 12.46
CA SER A 430 3.56 6.59 13.86
C SER A 430 4.30 5.37 14.43
N ASN A 431 4.47 5.37 15.76
CA ASN A 431 5.23 4.37 16.52
C ASN A 431 6.67 4.14 16.03
N CYS A 432 7.31 5.19 15.52
CA CYS A 432 8.63 5.12 14.86
C CYS A 432 9.78 4.69 15.78
N GLY A 433 10.94 4.44 15.16
CA GLY A 433 12.17 3.97 15.81
C GLY A 433 12.24 2.45 16.00
N THR A 434 13.44 1.92 16.21
CA THR A 434 13.67 0.50 16.49
C THR A 434 14.29 0.27 17.87
N ASP A 435 14.19 1.27 18.74
CA ASP A 435 14.72 1.21 20.10
C ASP A 435 13.86 0.30 21.00
N ILE A 436 14.54 -0.45 21.87
CA ILE A 436 13.89 -1.16 22.98
C ILE A 436 13.41 -0.11 23.98
N ILE A 437 12.09 -0.06 24.21
CA ILE A 437 11.47 0.87 25.16
C ILE A 437 11.12 0.17 26.47
N ASN A 438 10.55 0.90 27.43
CA ASN A 438 10.12 0.36 28.74
C ASN A 438 11.26 -0.31 29.53
N ASN A 439 12.49 0.22 29.40
CA ASN A 439 13.72 -0.34 29.96
C ASN A 439 14.33 0.46 31.12
N SER A 440 13.58 1.41 31.69
CA SER A 440 14.06 2.25 32.80
C SER A 440 14.20 1.49 34.13
N THR A 441 13.54 0.34 34.27
CA THR A 441 13.49 -0.44 35.50
C THR A 441 14.28 -1.73 35.31
N ALA A 442 15.36 -1.90 36.06
CA ALA A 442 16.11 -3.15 36.10
C ALA A 442 15.30 -4.25 36.84
N PRO A 443 15.50 -5.54 36.52
CA PRO A 443 14.94 -6.61 37.32
C PRO A 443 15.53 -6.59 38.73
N ASP A 444 14.71 -6.98 39.72
CA ASP A 444 15.16 -7.11 41.11
C ASP A 444 16.30 -8.14 41.24
N GLU A 445 16.24 -9.20 40.42
CA GLU A 445 17.27 -10.22 40.31
C GLU A 445 17.44 -10.65 38.85
N PHE A 446 18.69 -10.80 38.40
CA PHE A 446 18.98 -11.47 37.13
C PHE A 446 18.99 -12.97 37.35
N PHE A 447 18.36 -13.71 36.45
CA PHE A 447 18.21 -15.15 36.60
C PHE A 447 18.32 -15.86 35.24
N SER A 448 18.60 -17.16 35.24
CA SER A 448 18.89 -17.96 34.05
C SER A 448 18.01 -19.20 33.98
N ILE A 449 17.47 -19.46 32.79
CA ILE A 449 16.52 -20.55 32.53
C ILE A 449 17.17 -21.61 31.67
N GLY A 450 16.96 -22.88 32.00
CA GLY A 450 17.23 -24.01 31.11
C GLY A 450 15.95 -24.78 30.83
N TYR A 451 15.55 -24.87 29.55
CA TYR A 451 14.54 -25.84 29.11
C TYR A 451 15.18 -27.23 29.06
N PHE A 452 14.55 -28.19 29.72
CA PHE A 452 14.94 -29.58 29.71
C PHE A 452 13.94 -30.40 28.88
N GLU A 453 14.37 -30.79 27.69
CA GLU A 453 13.64 -31.68 26.78
C GLU A 453 13.57 -33.09 27.36
N ALA A 454 12.50 -33.43 28.08
CA ALA A 454 12.40 -34.70 28.80
C ALA A 454 12.38 -35.93 27.87
N PHE A 455 11.84 -35.78 26.67
CA PHE A 455 11.77 -36.82 25.64
C PHE A 455 13.09 -37.02 24.88
N ASN A 456 14.16 -36.28 25.21
CA ASN A 456 15.49 -36.51 24.61
C ASN A 456 16.01 -37.95 24.81
N VAL A 457 15.48 -38.67 25.81
CA VAL A 457 15.80 -40.08 26.06
C VAL A 457 15.40 -41.01 24.91
N GLU A 458 14.55 -40.57 23.99
CA GLU A 458 14.18 -41.29 22.78
C GLU A 458 15.24 -41.21 21.67
N ARG A 459 16.16 -40.23 21.75
CA ARG A 459 17.21 -40.02 20.75
C ARG A 459 18.15 -41.22 20.65
N THR A 460 18.88 -41.38 19.56
CA THR A 460 19.88 -42.46 19.44
C THR A 460 21.23 -42.11 20.08
N CYS A 461 21.56 -40.82 20.18
CA CYS A 461 22.78 -40.28 20.77
C CYS A 461 22.51 -38.97 21.52
N LEU A 462 23.53 -38.42 22.18
CA LEU A 462 23.47 -37.14 22.92
C LEU A 462 22.29 -37.06 23.93
N LYS A 463 21.97 -38.19 24.56
CA LYS A 463 20.99 -38.25 25.66
C LYS A 463 21.54 -37.54 26.89
N MET A 464 20.71 -36.73 27.52
CA MET A 464 20.97 -36.13 28.82
C MET A 464 19.81 -36.44 29.75
N ASN A 465 20.11 -37.07 30.88
CA ASN A 465 19.10 -37.29 31.92
C ASN A 465 18.95 -36.03 32.78
N ALA A 466 17.80 -35.81 33.40
CA ALA A 466 17.55 -34.61 34.20
C ALA A 466 18.56 -34.42 35.35
N TYR A 467 19.00 -35.51 36.00
CA TYR A 467 20.00 -35.43 37.09
C TYR A 467 21.38 -34.91 36.64
N MET A 468 21.64 -34.86 35.33
CA MET A 468 22.89 -34.37 34.76
C MET A 468 22.92 -32.85 34.56
N ILE A 469 21.79 -32.16 34.79
CA ILE A 469 21.71 -30.70 34.68
C ILE A 469 22.63 -30.05 35.72
N ASP A 470 23.55 -29.19 35.26
CA ASP A 470 24.40 -28.39 36.14
C ASP A 470 23.57 -27.24 36.73
N THR A 471 22.98 -27.48 37.91
CA THR A 471 22.14 -26.50 38.61
C THR A 471 22.91 -25.27 39.11
N SER A 472 24.24 -25.21 38.96
CA SER A 472 25.01 -24.00 39.23
C SER A 472 24.94 -22.96 38.11
N LYS A 473 24.46 -23.35 36.92
CA LYS A 473 24.32 -22.46 35.74
C LYS A 473 22.95 -21.83 35.60
N TYR A 474 21.96 -22.42 36.26
CA TYR A 474 20.56 -22.07 36.13
C TYR A 474 19.99 -21.65 37.47
N THR A 475 19.08 -20.70 37.46
CA THR A 475 18.22 -20.40 38.61
C THR A 475 16.89 -21.14 38.49
N HIS A 476 16.42 -21.36 37.26
CA HIS A 476 15.17 -22.03 36.91
C HIS A 476 15.45 -23.14 35.90
N VAL A 477 14.80 -24.29 36.09
CA VAL A 477 14.76 -25.38 35.10
C VAL A 477 13.29 -25.61 34.74
N ILE A 478 13.00 -25.54 33.44
CA ILE A 478 11.67 -25.79 32.88
C ILE A 478 11.66 -27.18 32.26
N TYR A 479 10.84 -28.08 32.81
CA TYR A 479 10.62 -29.40 32.26
C TYR A 479 9.68 -29.34 31.06
N ALA A 480 10.15 -29.76 29.89
CA ALA A 480 9.42 -29.79 28.63
C ALA A 480 9.14 -31.26 28.23
N PHE A 481 7.90 -31.75 28.25
CA PHE A 481 6.65 -31.07 28.61
C PHE A 481 5.76 -31.95 29.50
N GLY A 482 4.86 -31.31 30.24
CA GLY A 482 3.67 -31.96 30.76
C GLY A 482 2.57 -32.04 29.69
N THR A 483 1.67 -33.01 29.80
CA THR A 483 0.57 -33.21 28.85
C THR A 483 -0.76 -32.79 29.47
N ILE A 484 -1.51 -31.95 28.74
CA ILE A 484 -2.92 -31.68 29.02
C ILE A 484 -3.74 -32.62 28.15
N ASN A 485 -4.52 -33.50 28.78
CA ASN A 485 -5.40 -34.42 28.05
C ASN A 485 -6.68 -33.70 27.60
N ALA A 486 -7.45 -34.34 26.70
CA ALA A 486 -8.70 -33.77 26.18
C ALA A 486 -9.77 -33.48 27.26
N ASP A 487 -9.72 -34.15 28.40
CA ASP A 487 -10.58 -33.90 29.57
C ASP A 487 -9.97 -32.87 30.55
N TYR A 488 -8.89 -32.21 30.15
CA TYR A 488 -8.08 -31.26 30.92
C TYR A 488 -7.39 -31.87 32.15
N SER A 489 -7.28 -33.19 32.27
CA SER A 489 -6.41 -33.83 33.25
C SER A 489 -4.94 -33.72 32.85
N ILE A 490 -4.03 -33.72 33.84
CA ILE A 490 -2.59 -33.56 33.62
C ILE A 490 -1.84 -34.88 33.78
N THR A 491 -0.98 -35.21 32.82
CA THR A 491 -0.11 -36.39 32.86
C THR A 491 1.35 -36.06 32.53
N ILE A 492 2.25 -36.94 32.94
CA ILE A 492 3.67 -36.91 32.61
C ILE A 492 4.02 -38.23 31.94
N ASN A 493 4.51 -38.16 30.70
CA ASN A 493 4.89 -39.35 29.94
C ASN A 493 6.23 -39.91 30.43
N GLU A 494 7.27 -39.06 30.49
CA GLU A 494 8.62 -39.44 30.89
C GLU A 494 8.82 -39.45 32.42
N THR A 495 8.09 -40.34 33.11
CA THR A 495 8.05 -40.44 34.58
C THR A 495 9.44 -40.54 35.25
N THR A 496 10.37 -41.30 34.68
CA THR A 496 11.74 -41.42 35.22
C THR A 496 12.50 -40.10 35.14
N GLN A 497 12.36 -39.35 34.03
CA GLN A 497 12.99 -38.04 33.90
C GLN A 497 12.37 -37.03 34.85
N PHE A 498 11.04 -37.09 35.03
CA PHE A 498 10.34 -36.21 35.94
C PHE A 498 10.73 -36.43 37.41
N GLU A 499 10.87 -37.68 37.86
CA GLU A 499 11.39 -37.98 39.20
C GLU A 499 12.80 -37.43 39.42
N GLN A 500 13.67 -37.54 38.41
CA GLN A 500 15.02 -36.97 38.48
C GLN A 500 15.01 -35.44 38.50
N PHE A 501 14.14 -34.83 37.71
CA PHE A 501 13.90 -33.38 37.70
C PHE A 501 13.40 -32.87 39.07
N LEU A 502 12.46 -33.57 39.70
CA LEU A 502 11.94 -33.21 41.02
C LEU A 502 13.03 -33.26 42.11
N ASN A 503 14.07 -34.08 41.92
CA ASN A 503 15.21 -34.21 42.83
C ASN A 503 16.31 -33.15 42.61
N LEU A 504 16.17 -32.26 41.61
CA LEU A 504 17.11 -31.15 41.46
C LEU A 504 17.06 -30.21 42.68
N THR A 505 18.23 -29.69 43.03
CA THR A 505 18.42 -28.80 44.17
C THR A 505 19.09 -27.49 43.72
N ASN A 506 18.85 -26.42 44.48
CA ASN A 506 19.35 -25.06 44.21
C ASN A 506 18.80 -24.41 42.93
N VAL A 507 17.72 -24.94 42.36
CA VAL A 507 16.99 -24.39 41.22
C VAL A 507 15.49 -24.40 41.50
N LYS A 508 14.79 -23.46 40.88
CA LYS A 508 13.34 -23.43 40.78
C LYS A 508 12.87 -24.44 39.73
N LYS A 509 11.90 -25.28 40.11
CA LYS A 509 11.38 -26.36 39.26
C LYS A 509 10.04 -25.98 38.68
N ILE A 510 10.00 -25.75 37.37
CA ILE A 510 8.81 -25.36 36.60
C ILE A 510 8.48 -26.46 35.58
N VAL A 511 7.20 -26.71 35.33
CA VAL A 511 6.74 -27.57 34.22
C VAL A 511 6.08 -26.71 33.16
N SER A 512 6.48 -26.90 31.90
CA SER A 512 5.82 -26.28 30.75
C SER A 512 4.77 -27.20 30.16
N PHE A 513 3.66 -26.62 29.72
CA PHE A 513 2.60 -27.30 28.99
C PHE A 513 2.46 -26.69 27.60
N GLY A 514 2.54 -27.53 26.57
CA GLY A 514 2.44 -27.10 25.17
C GLY A 514 3.61 -27.58 24.32
N GLY A 515 4.25 -26.64 23.63
CA GLY A 515 5.23 -26.84 22.57
C GLY A 515 4.56 -26.95 21.20
N TRP A 516 5.36 -26.75 20.15
CA TRP A 516 4.96 -26.83 18.75
C TRP A 516 4.03 -28.03 18.44
N THR A 517 4.52 -29.26 18.58
CA THR A 517 3.75 -30.47 18.25
C THR A 517 2.41 -30.55 18.99
N PHE A 518 2.37 -30.25 20.28
CA PHE A 518 1.12 -30.27 21.04
C PHE A 518 0.13 -29.21 20.53
N SER A 519 0.64 -28.04 20.15
CA SER A 519 -0.17 -26.91 19.69
C SER A 519 -0.65 -27.08 18.24
N THR A 520 0.07 -27.83 17.41
CA THR A 520 -0.18 -27.91 15.96
C THR A 520 -0.69 -29.26 15.46
N ASP A 521 -0.53 -30.36 16.21
CA ASP A 521 -0.98 -31.68 15.78
C ASP A 521 -2.52 -31.77 15.77
N THR A 522 -3.06 -32.49 14.77
CA THR A 522 -4.51 -32.65 14.56
C THR A 522 -5.23 -33.26 15.76
N ASP A 523 -4.52 -34.02 16.59
CA ASP A 523 -5.06 -34.71 17.75
C ASP A 523 -5.13 -33.82 19.00
N THR A 524 -4.39 -32.70 19.04
CA THR A 524 -4.21 -31.89 20.27
C THR A 524 -4.41 -30.38 20.09
N TYR A 525 -4.38 -29.83 18.87
CA TYR A 525 -4.47 -28.38 18.62
C TYR A 525 -5.72 -27.72 19.24
N THR A 526 -6.84 -28.46 19.39
CA THR A 526 -8.07 -27.93 19.99
C THR A 526 -7.97 -27.77 21.50
N ILE A 527 -7.05 -28.45 22.18
CA ILE A 527 -7.04 -28.52 23.65
C ILE A 527 -6.80 -27.15 24.28
N PHE A 528 -5.81 -26.38 23.79
CA PHE A 528 -5.63 -25.01 24.25
C PHE A 528 -6.77 -24.11 23.80
N ARG A 529 -7.11 -24.12 22.51
CA ARG A 529 -8.17 -23.28 21.91
C ARG A 529 -9.50 -23.39 22.68
N GLU A 530 -9.91 -24.60 23.04
CA GLU A 530 -11.12 -24.86 23.81
C GLU A 530 -10.92 -24.70 25.32
N GLY A 531 -9.76 -25.10 25.83
CA GLY A 531 -9.42 -25.07 27.26
C GLY A 531 -9.39 -23.66 27.83
N VAL A 532 -8.96 -22.67 27.06
CA VAL A 532 -8.91 -21.27 27.49
C VAL A 532 -10.27 -20.56 27.44
N THR A 533 -11.32 -21.18 26.90
CA THR A 533 -12.64 -20.55 26.76
C THR A 533 -13.37 -20.38 28.09
N ALA A 534 -14.42 -19.55 28.13
CA ALA A 534 -15.24 -19.32 29.32
C ALA A 534 -15.78 -20.61 29.96
N ASN A 535 -16.12 -21.61 29.14
CA ASN A 535 -16.72 -22.85 29.62
C ASN A 535 -15.73 -23.78 30.31
N ASN A 536 -14.46 -23.73 29.92
CA ASN A 536 -13.46 -24.75 30.29
C ASN A 536 -12.31 -24.20 31.15
N ARG A 537 -12.03 -22.89 31.08
CA ARG A 537 -10.83 -22.28 31.69
C ARG A 537 -10.67 -22.57 33.18
N ALA A 538 -11.79 -22.59 33.92
CA ALA A 538 -11.77 -22.85 35.36
C ALA A 538 -11.38 -24.30 35.68
N THR A 539 -11.85 -25.26 34.87
CA THR A 539 -11.49 -26.67 34.98
C THR A 539 -10.01 -26.87 34.68
N LEU A 540 -9.53 -26.32 33.55
CA LEU A 540 -8.13 -26.43 33.18
C LEU A 540 -7.20 -25.76 34.20
N ALA A 541 -7.51 -24.53 34.62
CA ALA A 541 -6.71 -23.82 35.62
C ALA A 541 -6.65 -24.57 36.96
N LYS A 542 -7.76 -25.22 37.36
CA LYS A 542 -7.79 -26.08 38.54
C LYS A 542 -6.89 -27.30 38.38
N SER A 543 -6.95 -28.02 37.26
CA SER A 543 -6.09 -29.18 37.01
C SER A 543 -4.60 -28.82 37.07
N ILE A 544 -4.23 -27.67 36.49
CA ILE A 544 -2.86 -27.14 36.56
C ILE A 544 -2.46 -26.82 38.01
N SER A 545 -3.32 -26.13 38.76
CA SER A 545 -3.06 -25.80 40.17
C SER A 545 -2.93 -27.03 41.06
N ASP A 546 -3.80 -28.02 40.87
CA ASP A 546 -3.78 -29.27 41.61
C ASP A 546 -2.47 -30.04 41.30
N PHE A 547 -2.00 -30.04 40.04
CA PHE A 547 -0.72 -30.62 39.63
C PHE A 547 0.50 -29.88 40.22
N VAL A 548 0.53 -28.54 40.16
CA VAL A 548 1.58 -27.71 40.76
C VAL A 548 1.69 -28.00 42.26
N SER A 549 0.55 -28.14 42.94
CA SER A 549 0.49 -28.45 44.38
C SER A 549 0.92 -29.88 44.69
N GLN A 550 0.49 -30.85 43.87
CA GLN A 550 0.79 -32.27 44.06
C GLN A 550 2.30 -32.56 44.06
N TYR A 551 3.05 -31.89 43.19
CA TYR A 551 4.49 -32.11 43.03
C TYR A 551 5.36 -31.02 43.68
N ASP A 552 4.75 -30.10 44.42
CA ASP A 552 5.41 -28.92 45.01
C ASP A 552 6.33 -28.19 44.02
N LEU A 553 5.81 -27.96 42.81
CA LEU A 553 6.53 -27.21 41.77
C LEU A 553 6.66 -25.75 42.17
N ASP A 554 7.73 -25.08 41.75
CA ASP A 554 7.93 -23.66 42.01
C ASP A 554 7.11 -22.78 41.05
N GLY A 555 6.55 -23.33 39.98
CA GLY A 555 5.70 -22.61 39.05
C GLY A 555 5.25 -23.43 37.85
N VAL A 556 4.61 -22.75 36.92
CA VAL A 556 4.11 -23.29 35.65
C VAL A 556 4.46 -22.37 34.49
N ASP A 557 4.73 -22.98 33.34
CA ASP A 557 4.95 -22.31 32.06
C ASP A 557 3.92 -22.81 31.04
N PHE A 558 3.51 -21.94 30.12
CA PHE A 558 2.63 -22.32 29.01
C PHE A 558 3.25 -21.93 27.67
N ASP A 559 3.41 -22.93 26.82
CA ASP A 559 4.02 -22.83 25.50
C ASP A 559 2.96 -23.14 24.42
N TRP A 560 1.93 -22.29 24.34
CA TRP A 560 0.90 -22.42 23.32
C TRP A 560 1.36 -21.72 22.03
N GLU A 561 1.54 -22.51 20.97
CA GLU A 561 2.03 -22.07 19.67
C GLU A 561 0.98 -22.20 18.56
N TYR A 562 0.16 -21.18 18.27
CA TYR A 562 0.07 -19.87 18.92
C TYR A 562 -1.41 -19.45 19.01
N PRO A 563 -1.85 -18.68 20.03
CA PRO A 563 -3.21 -18.12 20.04
C PRO A 563 -3.49 -17.30 18.77
N GLY A 564 -4.58 -17.60 18.05
CA GLY A 564 -4.99 -16.85 16.87
C GLY A 564 -4.06 -17.05 15.66
N GLU A 565 -3.39 -18.20 15.59
CA GLU A 565 -2.48 -18.56 14.50
C GLU A 565 -3.21 -18.61 13.15
N PRO A 566 -2.72 -17.94 12.10
CA PRO A 566 -3.49 -17.78 10.87
C PRO A 566 -3.35 -18.94 9.87
N ASP A 567 -2.23 -19.65 9.87
CA ASP A 567 -1.74 -20.30 8.65
C ASP A 567 -1.02 -21.65 8.83
N ILE A 568 -1.12 -22.29 10.00
CA ILE A 568 -0.45 -23.57 10.25
C ILE A 568 -1.08 -24.69 9.38
N PRO A 569 -0.31 -25.36 8.50
CA PRO A 569 -0.84 -26.39 7.61
C PRO A 569 -1.44 -27.58 8.38
N GLY A 570 -2.62 -28.03 7.94
CA GLY A 570 -3.28 -29.22 8.49
C GLY A 570 -4.30 -28.96 9.60
N ILE A 571 -4.38 -27.73 10.13
CA ILE A 571 -5.38 -27.32 11.11
C ILE A 571 -6.10 -26.03 10.66
N PRO A 572 -7.35 -25.76 11.12
CA PRO A 572 -8.02 -24.50 10.83
C PRO A 572 -7.30 -23.30 11.45
N ALA A 573 -7.45 -22.11 10.87
CA ALA A 573 -7.00 -20.87 11.49
C ALA A 573 -7.56 -20.70 12.92
N GLY A 574 -6.76 -20.10 13.80
CA GLY A 574 -7.13 -19.74 15.17
C GLY A 574 -8.25 -18.70 15.22
N ASN A 575 -8.91 -18.59 16.37
CA ASN A 575 -9.97 -17.61 16.54
C ASN A 575 -9.38 -16.25 16.96
N SER A 576 -9.99 -15.16 16.51
CA SER A 576 -9.62 -13.80 16.93
C SER A 576 -9.71 -13.58 18.45
N ASP A 577 -10.56 -14.36 19.13
CA ASP A 577 -10.77 -14.25 20.58
C ASP A 577 -9.77 -15.05 21.41
N ASP A 578 -8.93 -15.89 20.78
CA ASP A 578 -7.98 -16.79 21.45
C ASP A 578 -7.04 -16.01 22.38
N GLY A 579 -6.51 -14.87 21.95
CA GLY A 579 -5.66 -14.02 22.77
C GLY A 579 -6.37 -13.47 24.02
N THR A 580 -7.62 -13.01 23.87
CA THR A 580 -8.42 -12.51 25.00
C THR A 580 -8.77 -13.64 25.96
N ASN A 581 -9.13 -14.80 25.43
CA ASN A 581 -9.39 -16.00 26.21
C ASN A 581 -8.13 -16.47 26.95
N TYR A 582 -6.96 -16.40 26.32
CA TYR A 582 -5.71 -16.80 26.93
C TYR A 582 -5.35 -15.92 28.13
N VAL A 583 -5.47 -14.59 28.00
CA VAL A 583 -5.28 -13.66 29.14
C VAL A 583 -6.20 -14.00 30.31
N ALA A 584 -7.47 -14.28 30.04
CA ALA A 584 -8.42 -14.62 31.10
C ALA A 584 -8.13 -16.00 31.71
N PHE A 585 -7.63 -16.98 30.94
CA PHE A 585 -7.12 -18.24 31.48
C PHE A 585 -5.89 -18.02 32.39
N LEU A 586 -4.91 -17.22 31.96
CA LEU A 586 -3.72 -16.91 32.77
C LEU A 586 -4.09 -16.26 34.11
N LYS A 587 -5.14 -15.42 34.14
CA LYS A 587 -5.67 -14.83 35.39
C LYS A 587 -6.28 -15.87 36.34
N GLU A 588 -6.98 -16.87 35.79
CA GLU A 588 -7.53 -17.98 36.58
C GLU A 588 -6.40 -18.84 37.15
N VAL A 589 -5.38 -19.17 36.34
CA VAL A 589 -4.20 -19.90 36.79
C VAL A 589 -3.48 -19.13 37.89
N ARG A 590 -3.20 -17.84 37.68
CA ARG A 590 -2.59 -16.97 38.70
C ARG A 590 -3.38 -16.99 40.01
N SER A 591 -4.70 -16.90 39.93
CA SER A 591 -5.57 -16.91 41.11
C SER A 591 -5.52 -18.25 41.85
N ALA A 592 -5.38 -19.36 41.11
CA ALA A 592 -5.35 -20.71 41.67
C ALA A 592 -3.99 -21.07 42.30
N ILE A 593 -2.86 -20.72 41.64
CA ILE A 593 -1.51 -21.06 42.13
C ILE A 593 -0.95 -20.05 43.14
N GLY A 594 -1.56 -18.86 43.24
CA GLY A 594 -1.11 -17.76 44.09
C GLY A 594 0.10 -17.00 43.54
N THR A 595 0.65 -16.10 44.35
CA THR A 595 1.79 -15.22 43.97
C THR A 595 3.15 -15.74 44.43
N SER A 596 3.19 -16.82 45.22
CA SER A 596 4.44 -17.45 45.66
C SER A 596 5.04 -18.42 44.64
N LYS A 597 4.26 -18.81 43.63
CA LYS A 597 4.66 -19.67 42.52
C LYS A 597 4.80 -18.84 41.26
N THR A 598 5.74 -19.20 40.38
CA THR A 598 5.94 -18.48 39.12
C THR A 598 4.91 -18.88 38.07
N LEU A 599 4.46 -17.92 37.27
CA LEU A 599 3.67 -18.11 36.06
C LEU A 599 4.41 -17.46 34.89
N SER A 600 4.81 -18.26 33.91
CA SER A 600 5.42 -17.78 32.67
C SER A 600 4.69 -18.31 31.46
N ILE A 601 5.01 -17.71 30.31
CA ILE A 601 4.62 -18.22 29.00
C ILE A 601 5.80 -18.14 28.04
N ALA A 602 5.78 -18.95 26.98
CA ALA A 602 6.57 -18.71 25.78
C ALA A 602 5.84 -17.72 24.86
N MET A 603 6.58 -16.82 24.20
CA MET A 603 6.06 -15.89 23.19
C MET A 603 6.95 -15.87 21.96
N PRO A 604 6.37 -15.81 20.74
CA PRO A 604 7.12 -15.81 19.49
C PRO A 604 7.80 -14.45 19.25
N ALA A 605 8.99 -14.47 18.64
CA ALA A 605 9.64 -13.26 18.13
C ALA A 605 9.01 -12.73 16.83
N SER A 606 8.31 -13.60 16.07
CA SER A 606 7.64 -13.23 14.83
C SER A 606 6.47 -12.26 15.06
N TYR A 607 6.45 -11.16 14.31
CA TYR A 607 5.32 -10.23 14.29
C TYR A 607 4.01 -10.95 13.95
N TRP A 608 4.03 -11.89 13.00
CA TRP A 608 2.82 -12.57 12.53
C TRP A 608 2.14 -13.35 13.65
N TYR A 609 2.89 -14.14 14.42
CA TYR A 609 2.34 -14.92 15.51
C TYR A 609 2.13 -14.10 16.80
N LEU A 610 2.98 -13.09 17.07
CA LEU A 610 2.84 -12.27 18.26
C LEU A 610 1.56 -11.42 18.25
N LYS A 611 1.02 -11.08 17.07
CA LYS A 611 -0.23 -10.30 16.94
C LYS A 611 -1.42 -10.91 17.67
N GLY A 612 -1.45 -12.24 17.83
CA GLY A 612 -2.49 -12.95 18.57
C GLY A 612 -2.41 -12.76 20.11
N PHE A 613 -1.32 -12.19 20.62
CA PHE A 613 -1.09 -12.03 22.05
C PHE A 613 -1.41 -10.60 22.52
N PRO A 614 -2.32 -10.41 23.51
CA PRO A 614 -2.52 -9.12 24.16
C PRO A 614 -1.37 -8.81 25.13
N VAL A 615 -0.19 -8.47 24.59
CA VAL A 615 1.11 -8.35 25.30
C VAL A 615 1.00 -7.56 26.61
N SER A 616 0.48 -6.33 26.59
CA SER A 616 0.35 -5.49 27.80
C SER A 616 -0.54 -6.11 28.88
N LYS A 617 -1.60 -6.85 28.49
CA LYS A 617 -2.48 -7.54 29.45
C LYS A 617 -1.79 -8.78 30.02
N ILE A 618 -1.03 -9.51 29.22
CA ILE A 618 -0.23 -10.66 29.67
C ILE A 618 0.85 -10.19 30.66
N ASN A 619 1.55 -9.10 30.34
CA ASN A 619 2.58 -8.50 31.19
C ASN A 619 2.08 -8.23 32.63
N SER A 620 0.80 -7.87 32.78
CA SER A 620 0.18 -7.63 34.09
C SER A 620 -0.06 -8.88 34.95
N VAL A 621 0.09 -10.10 34.39
CA VAL A 621 -0.31 -11.37 35.01
C VAL A 621 0.87 -12.31 35.27
N VAL A 622 1.77 -12.40 34.28
CA VAL A 622 2.93 -13.30 34.32
C VAL A 622 4.09 -12.68 35.10
N ASP A 623 4.96 -13.53 35.65
CA ASP A 623 6.21 -13.10 36.29
C ASP A 623 7.29 -12.81 35.26
N PHE A 624 7.37 -13.64 34.21
CA PHE A 624 8.26 -13.44 33.09
C PHE A 624 7.73 -14.14 31.82
N VAL A 625 8.33 -13.81 30.69
CA VAL A 625 8.09 -14.43 29.39
C VAL A 625 9.39 -14.98 28.84
N VAL A 626 9.32 -16.20 28.30
CA VAL A 626 10.39 -16.79 27.49
C VAL A 626 10.17 -16.33 26.06
N PHE A 627 11.00 -15.40 25.59
CA PHE A 627 10.84 -14.79 24.27
C PHE A 627 11.69 -15.54 23.25
N MET A 628 11.01 -16.28 22.37
CA MET A 628 11.60 -17.25 21.45
C MET A 628 12.26 -16.54 20.27
N THR A 629 13.46 -16.00 20.52
CA THR A 629 14.31 -15.24 19.59
C THR A 629 15.32 -16.17 18.89
N TYR A 630 14.80 -17.32 18.47
CA TYR A 630 15.44 -18.37 17.72
C TYR A 630 14.43 -18.91 16.70
N ASP A 631 14.88 -19.76 15.78
CA ASP A 631 14.07 -20.21 14.63
C ASP A 631 13.54 -19.04 13.80
N LEU A 632 14.32 -17.95 13.75
CA LEU A 632 14.04 -16.80 12.90
C LEU A 632 14.13 -17.15 11.41
N HIS A 633 14.97 -18.13 11.10
CA HIS A 633 15.18 -18.68 9.76
C HIS A 633 15.33 -20.19 9.83
N GLY A 634 14.98 -20.88 8.75
CA GLY A 634 15.11 -22.33 8.69
C GLY A 634 14.93 -22.92 7.30
N GLN A 635 14.87 -24.24 7.22
CA GLN A 635 14.74 -24.94 5.93
C GLN A 635 13.43 -24.60 5.20
N TRP A 636 12.43 -24.09 5.93
CA TRP A 636 11.15 -23.61 5.39
C TRP A 636 11.28 -22.35 4.54
N ASP A 637 12.38 -21.58 4.66
CA ASP A 637 12.64 -20.40 3.83
C ASP A 637 13.17 -20.74 2.43
N TYR A 638 13.68 -21.97 2.23
CA TYR A 638 14.33 -22.33 0.97
C TYR A 638 13.39 -22.24 -0.24
N GLY A 639 13.76 -21.39 -1.20
CA GLY A 639 13.02 -21.10 -2.42
C GLY A 639 11.92 -20.04 -2.24
N ASN A 640 11.77 -19.46 -1.04
CA ASN A 640 10.85 -18.36 -0.80
C ASN A 640 11.53 -17.02 -1.08
N THR A 641 11.18 -16.39 -2.20
CA THR A 641 11.76 -15.09 -2.61
C THR A 641 11.34 -13.92 -1.71
N SER A 642 10.44 -14.16 -0.76
CA SER A 642 9.88 -13.16 0.16
C SER A 642 10.24 -13.42 1.63
N SER A 643 11.02 -14.46 1.94
CA SER A 643 11.44 -14.74 3.33
C SER A 643 12.57 -13.82 3.79
N ASP A 644 13.41 -13.36 2.86
CA ASP A 644 14.71 -12.79 3.18
C ASP A 644 15.08 -11.60 2.29
N ASP A 645 15.30 -10.45 2.92
CA ASP A 645 15.76 -9.25 2.23
C ASP A 645 17.11 -9.50 1.52
N GLY A 646 17.20 -9.07 0.26
CA GLY A 646 18.39 -9.26 -0.57
C GLY A 646 18.63 -10.71 -0.99
N CYS A 647 17.62 -11.58 -0.89
CA CYS A 647 17.69 -12.96 -1.33
C CYS A 647 16.71 -13.27 -2.48
N GLU A 648 17.01 -12.77 -3.68
CA GLU A 648 16.11 -12.87 -4.84
C GLU A 648 15.66 -14.30 -5.17
N ASP A 649 16.52 -15.30 -4.96
CA ASP A 649 16.22 -16.71 -5.23
C ASP A 649 15.66 -17.46 -4.01
N GLY A 650 15.54 -16.81 -2.85
CA GLY A 650 15.12 -17.46 -1.59
C GLY A 650 16.05 -18.60 -1.12
N ASN A 651 17.30 -18.63 -1.58
CA ASN A 651 18.23 -19.75 -1.33
C ASN A 651 19.42 -19.36 -0.42
N CYS A 652 19.30 -18.26 0.31
CA CYS A 652 20.37 -17.72 1.15
C CYS A 652 20.44 -18.48 2.47
N LEU A 653 21.68 -18.74 2.93
CA LEU A 653 21.90 -19.30 4.25
C LEU A 653 21.82 -18.19 5.30
N ARG A 654 20.81 -18.26 6.18
CA ARG A 654 20.59 -17.33 7.28
C ARG A 654 20.70 -18.03 8.63
N SER A 655 21.14 -17.29 9.64
CA SER A 655 21.24 -17.80 11.01
C SER A 655 19.86 -17.75 11.65
N HIS A 656 19.37 -18.88 12.17
CA HIS A 656 18.12 -18.91 12.94
C HIS A 656 18.19 -18.13 14.27
N VAL A 657 19.39 -17.69 14.67
CA VAL A 657 19.65 -16.74 15.75
C VAL A 657 20.40 -15.53 15.20
N ASN A 658 19.70 -14.41 14.99
CA ASN A 658 20.24 -13.18 14.43
C ASN A 658 20.10 -12.04 15.44
N LEU A 659 21.23 -11.40 15.81
CA LEU A 659 21.24 -10.34 16.83
C LEU A 659 20.44 -9.10 16.40
N THR A 660 20.47 -8.74 15.12
CA THR A 660 19.76 -7.57 14.59
C THR A 660 18.26 -7.79 14.67
N GLU A 661 17.77 -8.92 14.17
CA GLU A 661 16.34 -9.28 14.22
C GLU A 661 15.86 -9.53 15.65
N THR A 662 16.71 -10.10 16.52
CA THR A 662 16.44 -10.19 17.96
C THR A 662 16.22 -8.80 18.55
N GLY A 663 17.04 -7.81 18.17
CA GLY A 663 16.86 -6.41 18.56
C GLY A 663 15.52 -5.84 18.11
N TYR A 664 15.13 -6.09 16.85
CA TYR A 664 13.83 -5.65 16.31
C TYR A 664 12.65 -6.34 17.01
N ALA A 665 12.74 -7.63 17.28
CA ALA A 665 11.72 -8.37 18.02
C ALA A 665 11.57 -7.85 19.47
N LEU A 666 12.69 -7.50 20.13
CA LEU A 666 12.67 -6.89 21.47
C LEU A 666 12.08 -5.48 21.46
N SER A 667 12.38 -4.68 20.45
CA SER A 667 11.73 -3.38 20.23
C SER A 667 10.23 -3.53 20.07
N MET A 668 9.78 -4.44 19.19
CA MET A 668 8.37 -4.72 18.96
C MET A 668 7.63 -5.15 20.24
N VAL A 669 8.13 -6.16 20.96
CA VAL A 669 7.42 -6.69 22.14
C VAL A 669 7.37 -5.67 23.29
N THR A 670 8.39 -4.83 23.43
CA THR A 670 8.38 -3.74 24.43
C THR A 670 7.43 -2.61 24.04
N LYS A 671 7.37 -2.24 22.75
CA LYS A 671 6.35 -1.33 22.20
C LYS A 671 4.92 -1.84 22.40
N ALA A 672 4.72 -3.15 22.31
CA ALA A 672 3.45 -3.81 22.61
C ALA A 672 3.09 -3.82 24.11
N GLY A 673 4.00 -3.36 24.98
CA GLY A 673 3.76 -3.15 26.41
C GLY A 673 4.32 -4.21 27.34
N MET A 674 5.29 -5.01 26.88
CA MET A 674 6.05 -5.89 27.77
C MET A 674 7.15 -5.13 28.49
N ASP A 675 7.29 -5.35 29.80
CA ASP A 675 8.37 -4.76 30.58
C ASP A 675 9.67 -5.54 30.35
N THR A 676 10.79 -4.83 30.13
CA THR A 676 12.07 -5.51 29.83
C THR A 676 12.59 -6.35 30.98
N ASN A 677 12.23 -6.03 32.22
CA ASN A 677 12.62 -6.81 33.39
C ASN A 677 11.85 -8.15 33.54
N LYS A 678 10.88 -8.40 32.64
CA LYS A 678 10.15 -9.67 32.54
C LYS A 678 10.48 -10.47 31.28
N LEU A 679 11.35 -9.96 30.42
CA LEU A 679 11.72 -10.62 29.16
C LEU A 679 12.97 -11.50 29.34
N MET A 680 12.80 -12.80 29.07
CA MET A 680 13.90 -13.76 29.03
C MET A 680 14.23 -14.06 27.57
N VAL A 681 15.35 -13.51 27.09
CA VAL A 681 15.79 -13.67 25.70
C VAL A 681 16.21 -15.13 25.46
N GLY A 682 15.51 -15.79 24.55
CA GLY A 682 15.82 -17.15 24.12
C GLY A 682 17.13 -17.24 23.36
N VAL A 683 17.90 -18.30 23.61
CA VAL A 683 19.12 -18.62 22.86
C VAL A 683 19.08 -20.10 22.51
N ALA A 684 19.14 -20.41 21.22
CA ALA A 684 19.21 -21.79 20.77
C ALA A 684 20.56 -22.43 21.10
N SER A 685 20.52 -23.71 21.49
CA SER A 685 21.70 -24.57 21.65
C SER A 685 21.75 -25.70 20.61
N TYR A 686 21.14 -25.44 19.45
CA TYR A 686 21.09 -26.28 18.24
C TYR A 686 21.37 -25.41 17.01
N GLY A 687 21.55 -26.02 15.83
CA GLY A 687 21.78 -25.31 14.56
C GLY A 687 22.01 -26.23 13.38
#